data_AF-A0A0G1EY01-F1
#
_entry.id   AF-A0A0G1EY01-F1
#
_cell.length_a   1.000
_cell.length_b   1.000
_cell.length_c   1.000
_cell.angle_alpha   90.00
_cell.angle_beta   90.00
_cell.angle_gamma   90.00
#
_symmetry.space_group_name_H-M   'P 1'
#
loop_
_entity.id
_entity.type
_entity.pdbx_description
1 polymer ?
#
loop_
_entity_poly.entity_id
_entity_poly.type
_entity_poly.pdbx_seq_one_letter_code
_entity_poly.pdbx_strand_id
1 'polypeptide(L)'
;MKSLQLRVIGSVLVGDLRNFRLTVDGAAVGSAIAQTDANGYLIFDFGSGVKLTAGSRIIKLVGDIIGGSTRTFVVSLRQKSDISLYESQYGVGILPTGTFPATAPTQTLGTEVHTIASGTITITKATDSNSGDVVKDATGVSLVKYKFEAFGESLKFETLRASFTASIAEMASLRNAGIYADGVQIGSLASLCEDTVSTTASCSAGTAYTEFSLGSSLVVVPGTPRIVEVRADIYDNTGTNNATANATIIAQVIAGSSNVQRLTSLAYFSSAAPAVGSTLTIKTGSFTVSKYTGYANQSVVSPKTQYKIGQFNLTAATSEDVNVNTLVVDAQIAVFGSHSATDLTNMFLKVYDDTGSLRLSTTPKNTVSGTASNSYSVNFTIPATKVWQVEVYGDISSGLDSDDTIITSLDATGLTTASATSATATGATGQTISGASGALNLANGAIPASRIINGGQQASVYTFTLQPQYDDYTLDDVVFKLSGTVASSANAVATAYLKEGSTLVGTAPAIANTSSISISFTGVNRPITQTGGTKTYSLEIKYAGVGVGGNDTGGLVLAQLSHLKYRNSAGTITTSVVTPASYQSNNNYLVAGYPTLAVAGLPSTVLSAGTQTLSKVQVTSTGGSVAWRKVAFSITTTANPTLADFQLFENGSDISALASQALGGNNTMQNYATNSKAFSVAGAGTGTVVFIFTTDRVISGTTTLELKSTIGGTLVAGHAVTTKIANPNGSTFVAPNDVIALGGTDAGGWKSDVNPSFLWTDQSSASHASTTDDWFGDALLGGINQSQSLSL
;
A
#
# COMPACT_ATOMS: atom_id res chain seq x y z
N MET A 1 -7.95 -29.07 69.16
CA MET A 1 -6.52 -29.26 69.48
C MET A 1 -5.80 -27.93 69.33
N LYS A 2 -5.20 -27.43 70.41
CA LYS A 2 -4.49 -26.13 70.44
C LYS A 2 -3.00 -26.28 70.14
N SER A 3 -2.37 -27.35 70.62
CA SER A 3 -0.98 -27.67 70.30
C SER A 3 -0.75 -29.18 70.29
N LEU A 4 0.29 -29.60 69.56
CA LEU A 4 0.83 -30.95 69.56
C LEU A 4 2.36 -30.87 69.57
N GLN A 5 2.98 -31.50 70.55
CA GLN A 5 4.41 -31.62 70.70
C GLN A 5 4.82 -33.07 70.48
N LEU A 6 5.78 -33.28 69.59
CA LEU A 6 6.35 -34.60 69.31
C LEU A 6 7.85 -34.52 69.55
N ARG A 7 8.46 -35.61 70.01
CA ARG A 7 9.91 -35.68 70.17
C ARG A 7 10.49 -36.70 69.21
N VAL A 8 11.49 -36.28 68.44
CA VAL A 8 12.34 -37.18 67.67
C VAL A 8 13.41 -37.73 68.62
N ILE A 9 13.50 -39.05 68.70
CA ILE A 9 14.37 -39.78 69.63
C ILE A 9 15.12 -40.84 68.83
N GLY A 10 16.40 -41.03 69.10
CA GLY A 10 17.22 -42.05 68.45
C GLY A 10 18.65 -41.56 68.31
N SER A 11 19.40 -42.15 67.39
CA SER A 11 20.77 -41.71 67.10
C SER A 11 20.84 -40.59 66.06
N VAL A 12 19.74 -40.20 65.42
CA VAL A 12 19.69 -39.03 64.51
C VAL A 12 20.11 -37.72 65.19
N LEU A 13 20.78 -36.85 64.43
CA LEU A 13 21.17 -35.52 64.85
C LEU A 13 20.16 -34.47 64.39
N VAL A 14 20.17 -33.30 65.05
CA VAL A 14 19.45 -32.12 64.59
C VAL A 14 20.04 -31.71 63.24
N GLY A 15 19.34 -32.01 62.15
CA GLY A 15 20.02 -32.07 60.85
C GLY A 15 19.36 -33.03 59.89
N ASP A 16 19.28 -34.27 60.36
CA ASP A 16 19.08 -35.43 59.53
C ASP A 16 17.67 -35.51 58.95
N LEU A 17 16.71 -34.96 59.70
CA LEU A 17 15.31 -34.87 59.31
C LEU A 17 14.87 -33.41 59.21
N ARG A 18 14.10 -33.08 58.18
CA ARG A 18 13.71 -31.71 57.82
C ARG A 18 12.25 -31.61 57.41
N ASN A 19 11.75 -30.37 57.36
CA ASN A 19 10.49 -30.01 56.70
C ASN A 19 9.27 -30.80 57.18
N PHE A 20 9.11 -30.92 58.50
CA PHE A 20 8.02 -31.66 59.11
C PHE A 20 6.67 -30.97 58.90
N ARG A 21 5.68 -31.72 58.44
CA ARG A 21 4.32 -31.27 58.20
C ARG A 21 3.33 -32.21 58.86
N LEU A 22 2.35 -31.65 59.54
CA LEU A 22 1.29 -32.40 60.18
C LEU A 22 0.01 -32.32 59.34
N THR A 23 -0.70 -33.44 59.24
CA THR A 23 -2.04 -33.50 58.66
C THR A 23 -3.00 -34.12 59.66
N VAL A 24 -4.24 -33.64 59.69
CA VAL A 24 -5.35 -34.20 60.47
C VAL A 24 -6.45 -34.58 59.47
N ASP A 25 -6.81 -35.86 59.44
CA ASP A 25 -7.77 -36.44 58.49
C ASP A 25 -7.44 -36.09 57.02
N GLY A 26 -6.14 -36.04 56.69
CA GLY A 26 -5.62 -35.74 55.35
C GLY A 26 -5.42 -34.24 55.05
N ALA A 27 -5.98 -33.33 55.86
CA ALA A 27 -5.78 -31.89 55.69
C ALA A 27 -4.53 -31.40 56.43
N ALA A 28 -3.68 -30.61 55.78
CA ALA A 28 -2.52 -30.00 56.44
C ALA A 28 -2.94 -29.02 57.54
N VAL A 29 -2.28 -29.08 58.69
CA VAL A 29 -2.58 -28.23 59.85
C VAL A 29 -1.32 -27.59 60.41
N GLY A 30 -1.43 -26.33 60.82
CA GLY A 30 -0.30 -25.54 61.31
C GLY A 30 0.74 -25.23 60.23
N SER A 31 1.81 -24.54 60.63
CA SER A 31 2.95 -24.27 59.77
C SER A 31 3.92 -25.46 59.75
N ALA A 32 4.62 -25.65 58.63
CA ALA A 32 5.69 -26.64 58.55
C ALA A 32 6.84 -26.27 59.50
N ILE A 33 7.42 -27.27 60.16
CA ILE A 33 8.55 -27.10 61.07
C ILE A 33 9.81 -27.52 60.33
N ALA A 34 10.76 -26.61 60.15
CA ALA A 34 11.96 -26.86 59.35
C ALA A 34 12.85 -27.97 59.94
N GLN A 35 12.98 -28.05 61.27
CA GLN A 35 13.75 -29.05 62.00
C GLN A 35 13.33 -29.11 63.47
N THR A 36 13.76 -30.14 64.21
CA THR A 36 13.61 -30.20 65.67
C THR A 36 14.39 -29.09 66.36
N ASP A 37 13.94 -28.69 67.56
CA ASP A 37 14.76 -27.87 68.45
C ASP A 37 15.98 -28.63 69.00
N ALA A 38 16.82 -27.95 69.79
CA ALA A 38 18.03 -28.52 70.39
C ALA A 38 17.75 -29.72 71.33
N ASN A 39 16.52 -29.87 71.81
CA ASN A 39 16.08 -30.96 72.67
C ASN A 39 15.40 -32.11 71.91
N GLY A 40 15.27 -31.98 70.58
CA GLY A 40 14.63 -32.96 69.69
C GLY A 40 13.12 -32.80 69.56
N TYR A 41 12.52 -31.67 69.98
CA TYR A 41 11.08 -31.46 69.88
C TYR A 41 10.65 -30.79 68.58
N LEU A 42 9.49 -31.23 68.10
CA LEU A 42 8.65 -30.60 67.10
C LEU A 42 7.42 -30.05 67.82
N ILE A 43 7.24 -28.73 67.84
CA ILE A 43 6.12 -28.08 68.52
C ILE A 43 5.21 -27.46 67.47
N PHE A 44 4.05 -28.08 67.27
CA PHE A 44 2.99 -27.53 66.43
C PHE A 44 2.03 -26.73 67.31
N ASP A 45 2.04 -25.41 67.14
CA ASP A 45 1.05 -24.51 67.73
C ASP A 45 0.01 -24.14 66.67
N PHE A 46 -1.27 -24.35 66.99
CA PHE A 46 -2.40 -24.10 66.10
C PHE A 46 -3.16 -22.82 66.44
N GLY A 47 -2.72 -22.03 67.42
CA GLY A 47 -3.33 -20.76 67.80
C GLY A 47 -4.82 -20.88 68.18
N SER A 48 -5.71 -20.53 67.25
CA SER A 48 -7.16 -20.69 67.42
C SER A 48 -7.59 -22.17 67.52
N GLY A 49 -6.77 -23.10 67.06
CA GLY A 49 -6.90 -24.54 67.25
C GLY A 49 -7.45 -25.28 66.03
N VAL A 50 -7.07 -26.54 65.89
CA VAL A 50 -7.61 -27.49 64.92
C VAL A 50 -8.84 -28.17 65.50
N LYS A 51 -10.00 -28.06 64.83
CA LYS A 51 -11.23 -28.75 65.24
C LYS A 51 -11.09 -30.25 64.98
N LEU A 52 -11.28 -31.04 66.03
CA LEU A 52 -11.42 -32.49 65.95
C LEU A 52 -12.89 -32.82 66.24
N THR A 53 -13.63 -33.39 65.28
CA THR A 53 -14.99 -33.87 65.57
C THR A 53 -14.92 -35.18 66.35
N ALA A 54 -16.00 -35.50 67.07
CA ALA A 54 -16.10 -36.73 67.86
C ALA A 54 -15.85 -37.99 67.00
N GLY A 55 -15.23 -39.00 67.60
CA GLY A 55 -14.83 -40.25 66.93
C GLY A 55 -13.31 -40.34 66.69
N SER A 56 -12.87 -41.45 66.11
CA SER A 56 -11.46 -41.70 65.78
C SER A 56 -10.98 -40.75 64.69
N ARG A 57 -9.80 -40.15 64.89
CA ARG A 57 -9.16 -39.21 63.94
C ARG A 57 -7.78 -39.72 63.56
N ILE A 58 -7.35 -39.46 62.31
CA ILE A 58 -6.00 -39.80 61.86
C ILE A 58 -5.14 -38.54 61.90
N ILE A 59 -4.03 -38.60 62.62
CA ILE A 59 -3.01 -37.55 62.64
C ILE A 59 -1.75 -38.13 62.02
N LYS A 60 -1.25 -37.52 60.93
CA LYS A 60 -0.08 -38.00 60.19
C LYS A 60 0.99 -36.92 60.13
N LEU A 61 2.21 -37.30 60.50
CA LEU A 61 3.43 -36.50 60.32
C LEU A 61 4.16 -36.98 59.07
N VAL A 62 4.66 -36.04 58.27
CA VAL A 62 5.55 -36.28 57.13
C VAL A 62 6.77 -35.39 57.28
N GLY A 63 7.96 -35.88 56.93
CA GLY A 63 9.19 -35.10 56.90
C GLY A 63 10.20 -35.71 55.93
N ASP A 64 11.20 -34.92 55.56
CA ASP A 64 12.24 -35.28 54.61
C ASP A 64 13.46 -35.86 55.34
N ILE A 65 14.04 -36.92 54.80
CA ILE A 65 15.30 -37.51 55.27
C ILE A 65 16.45 -36.91 54.43
N ILE A 66 17.19 -35.98 55.02
CA ILE A 66 18.27 -35.21 54.39
C ILE A 66 19.65 -35.71 54.85
N GLY A 67 19.73 -36.46 55.95
CA GLY A 67 20.97 -36.98 56.51
C GLY A 67 20.76 -38.20 57.41
N GLY A 68 21.78 -38.55 58.17
CA GLY A 68 21.67 -39.56 59.22
C GLY A 68 21.65 -41.01 58.72
N SER A 69 22.19 -41.30 57.54
CA SER A 69 22.37 -42.69 57.06
C SER A 69 22.89 -43.62 58.15
N THR A 70 22.27 -44.79 58.30
CA THR A 70 22.52 -45.81 59.35
C THR A 70 22.07 -45.43 60.77
N ARG A 71 21.68 -44.18 61.01
CA ARG A 71 21.09 -43.72 62.29
C ARG A 71 19.63 -44.14 62.37
N THR A 72 19.14 -44.17 63.60
CA THR A 72 17.77 -44.56 63.91
C THR A 72 17.00 -43.39 64.48
N PHE A 73 15.70 -43.35 64.21
CA PHE A 73 14.79 -42.43 64.84
C PHE A 73 13.42 -43.06 65.14
N VAL A 74 12.78 -42.51 66.15
CA VAL A 74 11.39 -42.72 66.55
C VAL A 74 10.80 -41.34 66.75
N VAL A 75 9.56 -41.11 66.33
CA VAL A 75 8.82 -39.90 66.67
C VAL A 75 7.79 -40.26 67.74
N SER A 76 7.93 -39.67 68.93
CA SER A 76 7.15 -40.04 70.10
C SER A 76 6.30 -38.88 70.62
N LEU A 77 5.05 -39.16 70.98
CA LEU A 77 4.21 -38.35 71.85
C LEU A 77 4.38 -38.86 73.28
N ARG A 78 5.02 -38.11 74.20
CA ARG A 78 5.62 -38.71 75.40
C ARG A 78 4.80 -38.58 76.67
N GLN A 79 4.05 -37.49 76.80
CA GLN A 79 3.32 -37.17 78.03
C GLN A 79 1.99 -36.49 77.71
N LYS A 80 1.06 -36.53 78.68
CA LYS A 80 -0.29 -35.94 78.52
C LYS A 80 -0.25 -34.45 78.17
N SER A 81 0.76 -33.72 78.65
CA SER A 81 0.95 -32.29 78.37
C SER A 81 1.45 -32.00 76.95
N ASP A 82 1.92 -33.01 76.22
CA ASP A 82 2.40 -32.82 74.85
C ASP A 82 1.25 -32.66 73.84
N ILE A 83 -0.01 -32.84 74.24
CA ILE A 83 -1.17 -32.53 73.42
C ILE A 83 -2.17 -31.67 74.20
N SER A 84 -2.50 -30.51 73.64
CA SER A 84 -3.46 -29.59 74.26
C SER A 84 -4.81 -29.67 73.57
N LEU A 85 -5.84 -30.08 74.31
CA LEU A 85 -7.20 -30.24 73.82
C LEU A 85 -8.15 -29.40 74.68
N TYR A 86 -9.11 -28.76 74.02
CA TYR A 86 -10.17 -27.99 74.65
C TYR A 86 -11.50 -28.37 74.01
N GLU A 87 -12.54 -28.43 74.82
CA GLU A 87 -13.91 -28.60 74.35
C GLU A 87 -14.34 -27.31 73.63
N SER A 88 -15.00 -27.47 72.49
CA SER A 88 -15.29 -26.38 71.55
C SER A 88 -16.40 -25.42 71.99
N GLN A 89 -17.30 -25.82 72.89
CA GLN A 89 -18.47 -25.03 73.32
C GLN A 89 -18.18 -24.22 74.59
N TYR A 90 -17.52 -24.83 75.57
CA TYR A 90 -17.27 -24.25 76.90
C TYR A 90 -15.81 -23.84 77.11
N GLY A 91 -14.91 -24.17 76.18
CA GLY A 91 -13.50 -23.79 76.27
C GLY A 91 -12.78 -24.44 77.46
N VAL A 92 -13.30 -25.56 77.97
CA VAL A 92 -12.71 -26.30 79.09
C VAL A 92 -11.64 -27.25 78.57
N GLY A 93 -10.51 -27.33 79.28
CA GLY A 93 -9.42 -28.25 78.94
C GLY A 93 -9.85 -29.70 79.04
N ILE A 94 -9.51 -30.50 78.03
CA ILE A 94 -9.75 -31.95 78.00
C ILE A 94 -8.46 -32.64 78.43
N LEU A 95 -8.52 -33.44 79.50
CA LEU A 95 -7.39 -34.24 79.95
C LEU A 95 -7.28 -35.53 79.11
N PRO A 96 -6.17 -35.75 78.38
CA PRO A 96 -5.96 -37.02 77.67
C PRO A 96 -5.78 -38.18 78.66
N THR A 97 -6.55 -39.26 78.49
CA THR A 97 -6.56 -40.43 79.39
C THR A 97 -5.86 -41.67 78.84
N GLY A 98 -5.38 -41.64 77.60
CA GLY A 98 -4.67 -42.76 76.95
C GLY A 98 -3.27 -43.05 77.51
N THR A 99 -2.65 -44.12 77.03
CA THR A 99 -1.25 -44.47 77.36
C THR A 99 -0.29 -43.59 76.57
N PHE A 100 0.57 -42.87 77.27
CA PHE A 100 1.66 -42.10 76.67
C PHE A 100 2.98 -42.81 76.96
N PRO A 101 3.78 -43.16 75.95
CA PRO A 101 5.09 -43.79 76.15
C PRO A 101 6.08 -42.78 76.75
N ALA A 102 6.02 -42.61 78.08
CA ALA A 102 6.93 -41.74 78.83
C ALA A 102 8.28 -42.42 79.13
N THR A 103 8.31 -43.76 79.16
CA THR A 103 9.54 -44.53 79.35
C THR A 103 10.50 -44.32 78.19
N ALA A 104 11.78 -44.10 78.51
CA ALA A 104 12.86 -44.17 77.53
C ALA A 104 12.70 -45.45 76.69
N PRO A 105 13.09 -45.46 75.39
CA PRO A 105 13.06 -46.66 74.58
C PRO A 105 13.97 -47.71 75.24
N THR A 106 13.41 -48.53 76.12
CA THR A 106 14.01 -49.80 76.50
C THR A 106 13.94 -50.62 75.23
N GLN A 107 15.10 -51.14 74.81
CA GLN A 107 15.41 -51.68 73.48
C GLN A 107 14.59 -52.90 73.03
N THR A 108 13.35 -53.07 73.48
CA THR A 108 12.47 -54.20 73.11
C THR A 108 11.24 -53.68 72.36
N LEU A 109 11.43 -52.97 71.25
CA LEU A 109 10.39 -52.63 70.27
C LEU A 109 11.00 -52.65 68.87
N GLY A 110 11.10 -53.85 68.28
CA GLY A 110 11.69 -54.08 66.95
C GLY A 110 10.84 -53.60 65.76
N THR A 111 9.71 -52.92 65.99
CA THR A 111 8.74 -52.53 64.94
C THR A 111 8.49 -51.01 64.82
N GLU A 112 9.00 -50.17 65.73
CA GLU A 112 8.74 -48.71 65.74
C GLU A 112 9.99 -47.84 65.53
N VAL A 113 11.19 -48.45 65.54
CA VAL A 113 12.46 -47.77 65.26
C VAL A 113 12.69 -47.73 63.75
N HIS A 114 12.76 -46.53 63.18
CA HIS A 114 13.11 -46.34 61.78
C HIS A 114 14.62 -46.20 61.63
N THR A 115 15.25 -47.13 60.93
CA THR A 115 16.63 -46.97 60.47
C THR A 115 16.65 -46.20 59.16
N ILE A 116 17.44 -45.13 59.09
CA ILE A 116 17.63 -44.38 57.86
C ILE A 116 18.50 -45.23 56.93
N ALA A 117 17.95 -45.55 55.76
CA ALA A 117 18.67 -46.26 54.71
C ALA A 117 19.92 -45.48 54.27
N SER A 118 20.95 -46.22 53.86
CA SER A 118 22.15 -45.66 53.24
C SER A 118 21.82 -44.89 51.95
N GLY A 119 22.64 -43.89 51.61
CA GLY A 119 22.27 -42.94 50.56
C GLY A 119 22.10 -43.50 49.15
N THR A 120 21.24 -42.84 48.38
CA THR A 120 20.91 -43.16 46.98
C THR A 120 21.00 -41.92 46.11
N ILE A 121 21.27 -42.09 44.81
CA ILE A 121 21.27 -41.02 43.82
C ILE A 121 20.13 -41.21 42.82
N THR A 122 19.48 -40.13 42.43
CA THR A 122 18.64 -40.05 41.23
C THR A 122 19.34 -39.15 40.20
N ILE A 123 19.49 -39.64 38.97
CA ILE A 123 20.04 -38.88 37.85
C ILE A 123 18.94 -38.76 36.79
N THR A 124 18.56 -37.53 36.46
CA THR A 124 17.51 -37.25 35.47
C THR A 124 18.03 -36.31 34.40
N LYS A 125 17.64 -36.52 33.14
CA LYS A 125 17.97 -35.57 32.07
C LYS A 125 17.38 -34.21 32.40
N ALA A 126 18.19 -33.17 32.35
CA ALA A 126 17.74 -31.81 32.61
C ALA A 126 16.87 -31.32 31.45
N THR A 127 15.82 -30.55 31.75
CA THR A 127 14.88 -30.03 30.75
C THR A 127 15.51 -29.02 29.79
N ASP A 128 16.63 -28.41 30.19
CA ASP A 128 17.43 -27.46 29.41
C ASP A 128 18.65 -28.10 28.73
N SER A 129 18.67 -29.43 28.62
CA SER A 129 19.67 -30.16 27.84
C SER A 129 19.54 -29.80 26.36
N ASN A 130 20.67 -29.49 25.71
CA ASN A 130 20.73 -29.07 24.31
C ASN A 130 20.02 -30.05 23.35
N SER A 131 19.43 -29.49 22.29
CA SER A 131 18.77 -30.22 21.19
C SER A 131 18.85 -29.39 19.91
N GLY A 132 18.80 -30.02 18.74
CA GLY A 132 18.76 -29.32 17.45
C GLY A 132 20.13 -29.28 16.75
N ASP A 133 20.43 -28.18 16.06
CA ASP A 133 21.64 -28.08 15.24
C ASP A 133 22.88 -27.72 16.09
N VAL A 134 24.01 -28.35 15.77
CA VAL A 134 25.35 -28.01 16.28
C VAL A 134 26.27 -27.75 15.10
N VAL A 135 27.18 -26.79 15.24
CA VAL A 135 28.07 -26.39 14.15
C VAL A 135 29.25 -27.34 14.07
N LYS A 136 29.57 -27.79 12.86
CA LYS A 136 30.79 -28.56 12.58
C LYS A 136 32.02 -27.81 13.09
N ASP A 137 32.96 -28.51 13.72
CA ASP A 137 34.22 -28.00 14.27
C ASP A 137 34.06 -27.01 15.45
N ALA A 138 32.83 -26.78 15.93
CA ALA A 138 32.61 -25.97 17.13
C ALA A 138 33.27 -26.62 18.35
N THR A 139 33.84 -25.79 19.22
CA THR A 139 34.59 -26.23 20.41
C THR A 139 33.74 -26.19 21.67
N GLY A 140 33.94 -27.14 22.58
CA GLY A 140 33.29 -27.17 23.89
C GLY A 140 31.76 -27.13 23.86
N VAL A 141 31.14 -27.75 22.84
CA VAL A 141 29.69 -27.80 22.66
C VAL A 141 29.05 -28.64 23.76
N SER A 142 28.01 -28.10 24.40
CA SER A 142 27.16 -28.86 25.33
C SER A 142 26.37 -29.93 24.60
N LEU A 143 26.64 -31.18 24.94
CA LEU A 143 26.01 -32.34 24.30
C LEU A 143 24.80 -32.85 25.09
N VAL A 144 24.91 -32.89 26.43
CA VAL A 144 23.82 -33.32 27.31
C VAL A 144 23.98 -32.79 28.73
N LYS A 145 22.87 -32.49 29.40
CA LYS A 145 22.79 -32.07 30.82
C LYS A 145 21.93 -33.01 31.65
N TYR A 146 22.37 -33.25 32.89
CA TYR A 146 21.70 -34.09 33.87
C TYR A 146 21.61 -33.41 35.24
N LYS A 147 20.50 -33.62 35.95
CA LYS A 147 20.31 -33.24 37.34
C LYS A 147 20.61 -34.43 38.26
N PHE A 148 21.55 -34.24 39.17
CA PHE A 148 21.97 -35.24 40.16
C PHE A 148 21.38 -34.89 41.52
N GLU A 149 20.58 -35.79 42.09
CA GLU A 149 19.87 -35.63 43.37
C GLU A 149 20.24 -36.75 44.34
N ALA A 150 20.94 -36.39 45.42
CA ALA A 150 21.28 -37.31 46.49
C ALA A 150 20.19 -37.36 47.57
N PHE A 151 20.04 -38.52 48.20
CA PHE A 151 19.13 -38.75 49.32
C PHE A 151 19.85 -39.50 50.44
N GLY A 152 19.49 -39.24 51.69
CA GLY A 152 20.00 -39.94 52.89
C GLY A 152 21.39 -39.53 53.37
N GLU A 153 22.35 -39.27 52.48
CA GLU A 153 23.70 -38.75 52.80
C GLU A 153 24.37 -38.11 51.59
N SER A 154 25.44 -37.34 51.83
CA SER A 154 26.28 -36.78 50.77
C SER A 154 27.01 -37.88 50.00
N LEU A 155 26.98 -37.76 48.67
CA LEU A 155 27.54 -38.73 47.74
C LEU A 155 28.70 -38.11 46.95
N LYS A 156 29.88 -38.71 47.03
CA LYS A 156 31.06 -38.29 46.26
C LYS A 156 31.24 -39.19 45.05
N PHE A 157 31.36 -38.61 43.87
CA PHE A 157 31.65 -39.34 42.64
C PHE A 157 33.16 -39.36 42.40
N GLU A 158 33.75 -40.57 42.40
CA GLU A 158 35.17 -40.76 42.09
C GLU A 158 35.40 -40.67 40.58
N THR A 159 34.51 -41.33 39.80
CA THR A 159 34.52 -41.32 38.34
C THR A 159 33.11 -41.15 37.76
N LEU A 160 33.05 -40.66 36.53
CA LEU A 160 31.83 -40.63 35.72
C LEU A 160 32.13 -41.14 34.31
N ARG A 161 31.25 -41.98 33.76
CA ARG A 161 31.37 -42.48 32.40
C ARG A 161 30.42 -41.75 31.48
N ALA A 162 30.88 -41.40 30.29
CA ALA A 162 30.03 -40.83 29.25
C ALA A 162 30.40 -41.38 27.87
N SER A 163 29.44 -41.40 26.96
CA SER A 163 29.63 -41.78 25.56
C SER A 163 28.67 -40.98 24.66
N PHE A 164 28.73 -41.23 23.37
CA PHE A 164 27.73 -40.75 22.42
C PHE A 164 27.41 -41.82 21.38
N THR A 165 26.24 -41.74 20.76
CA THR A 165 25.91 -42.51 19.57
C THR A 165 25.97 -41.59 18.36
N ALA A 166 26.67 -42.02 17.30
CA ALA A 166 26.71 -41.31 16.03
C ALA A 166 25.76 -41.94 15.00
N SER A 167 25.23 -41.17 14.06
CA SER A 167 24.51 -41.74 12.90
C SER A 167 25.42 -42.36 11.84
N ILE A 168 26.73 -42.18 11.96
CA ILE A 168 27.76 -42.68 11.04
C ILE A 168 28.85 -43.38 11.85
N ALA A 169 29.26 -44.57 11.41
CA ALA A 169 30.18 -45.43 12.17
C ALA A 169 31.62 -44.90 12.17
N GLU A 170 31.97 -44.08 11.19
CA GLU A 170 33.29 -43.47 11.02
C GLU A 170 33.58 -42.41 12.09
N MET A 171 32.54 -41.81 12.70
CA MET A 171 32.68 -40.84 13.79
C MET A 171 32.80 -41.56 15.14
N ALA A 172 33.94 -42.21 15.35
CA ALA A 172 34.15 -43.09 16.50
C ALA A 172 34.59 -42.38 17.79
N SER A 173 34.90 -41.08 17.73
CA SER A 173 35.24 -40.29 18.91
C SER A 173 34.90 -38.81 18.72
N LEU A 174 34.79 -38.04 19.81
CA LEU A 174 34.80 -36.58 19.78
C LEU A 174 35.97 -36.05 20.60
N ARG A 175 36.63 -34.98 20.14
CA ARG A 175 37.80 -34.39 20.79
C ARG A 175 37.43 -33.54 22.01
N ASN A 176 38.35 -33.41 22.97
CA ASN A 176 38.28 -32.46 24.09
C ASN A 176 36.98 -32.54 24.90
N ALA A 177 36.50 -33.74 25.14
CA ALA A 177 35.36 -33.95 25.99
C ALA A 177 35.69 -33.71 27.46
N GLY A 178 34.77 -33.13 28.21
CA GLY A 178 34.91 -32.86 29.63
C GLY A 178 33.58 -32.88 30.37
N ILE A 179 33.65 -33.15 31.67
CA ILE A 179 32.49 -33.08 32.57
C ILE A 179 32.47 -31.71 33.24
N TYR A 180 31.31 -31.07 33.28
CA TYR A 180 31.12 -29.78 33.94
C TYR A 180 30.05 -29.93 35.02
N ALA A 181 30.32 -29.46 36.23
CA ALA A 181 29.33 -29.40 37.30
C ALA A 181 29.04 -27.94 37.66
N ASP A 182 27.77 -27.55 37.55
CA ASP A 182 27.28 -26.18 37.73
C ASP A 182 28.09 -25.15 36.90
N GLY A 183 28.45 -25.53 35.67
CA GLY A 183 29.20 -24.70 34.72
C GLY A 183 30.73 -24.73 34.88
N VAL A 184 31.27 -25.38 35.91
CA VAL A 184 32.72 -25.50 36.14
C VAL A 184 33.20 -26.87 35.70
N GLN A 185 34.28 -26.93 34.92
CA GLN A 185 34.87 -28.19 34.50
C GLN A 185 35.40 -28.98 35.71
N ILE A 186 35.07 -30.26 35.78
CA ILE A 186 35.54 -31.21 36.77
C ILE A 186 36.19 -32.41 36.07
N GLY A 187 37.38 -32.80 36.52
CA GLY A 187 38.22 -33.80 35.85
C GLY A 187 39.00 -33.26 34.64
N SER A 188 39.70 -34.15 33.94
CA SER A 188 40.52 -33.81 32.76
C SER A 188 39.72 -33.87 31.46
N LEU A 189 40.25 -33.24 30.40
CA LEU A 189 39.77 -33.47 29.04
C LEU A 189 40.20 -34.85 28.54
N ALA A 190 39.33 -35.50 27.77
CA ALA A 190 39.60 -36.77 27.10
C ALA A 190 38.84 -36.84 25.77
N SER A 191 39.10 -37.82 24.92
CA SER A 191 38.18 -38.09 23.80
C SER A 191 36.89 -38.70 24.34
N LEU A 192 35.72 -38.23 23.89
CA LEU A 192 34.44 -38.91 24.13
C LEU A 192 34.33 -40.08 23.16
N CYS A 193 34.15 -41.29 23.67
CA CYS A 193 34.05 -42.49 22.85
C CYS A 193 32.61 -42.76 22.40
N GLU A 194 32.48 -43.28 21.19
CA GLU A 194 31.19 -43.70 20.63
C GLU A 194 30.71 -45.02 21.31
N ASP A 195 29.40 -45.20 21.48
CA ASP A 195 28.80 -46.26 22.32
C ASP A 195 28.73 -47.67 21.70
N THR A 196 29.25 -47.83 20.47
CA THR A 196 29.37 -49.10 19.77
C THR A 196 30.83 -49.47 19.43
N VAL A 197 31.78 -48.55 19.62
CA VAL A 197 33.17 -48.75 19.20
C VAL A 197 34.02 -49.38 20.30
N SER A 198 34.57 -50.57 20.02
CA SER A 198 35.41 -51.32 20.96
C SER A 198 36.90 -50.94 20.93
N THR A 199 37.41 -50.33 19.86
CA THR A 199 38.86 -50.03 19.72
C THR A 199 39.15 -48.91 18.72
N THR A 200 39.64 -47.75 19.17
CA THR A 200 40.33 -46.74 18.35
C THR A 200 41.56 -46.23 19.10
N ALA A 201 42.52 -45.58 18.43
CA ALA A 201 43.73 -45.07 19.10
C ALA A 201 43.45 -44.07 20.24
N SER A 202 42.27 -43.43 20.22
CA SER A 202 41.83 -42.41 21.18
C SER A 202 40.86 -42.94 22.24
N CYS A 203 40.40 -44.19 22.12
CA CYS A 203 39.48 -44.85 23.05
C CYS A 203 40.10 -46.14 23.58
N SER A 204 40.12 -46.31 24.90
CA SER A 204 40.77 -47.48 25.53
C SER A 204 40.15 -48.78 25.01
N ALA A 205 41.00 -49.77 24.74
CA ALA A 205 40.57 -51.03 24.15
C ALA A 205 39.55 -51.76 25.03
N GLY A 206 38.39 -52.09 24.45
CA GLY A 206 37.35 -52.93 25.06
C GLY A 206 36.21 -52.20 25.78
N THR A 207 36.11 -50.86 25.71
CA THR A 207 35.07 -50.09 26.42
C THR A 207 34.35 -49.07 25.54
N ALA A 208 33.02 -49.17 25.44
CA ALA A 208 32.14 -48.26 24.71
C ALA A 208 31.76 -46.99 25.50
N TYR A 209 32.75 -46.36 26.14
CA TYR A 209 32.60 -45.14 26.94
C TYR A 209 33.96 -44.51 27.26
N THR A 210 33.93 -43.24 27.65
CA THR A 210 35.04 -42.53 28.28
C THR A 210 34.79 -42.43 29.78
N GLU A 211 35.76 -42.85 30.59
CA GLU A 211 35.72 -42.68 32.04
C GLU A 211 36.52 -41.45 32.47
N PHE A 212 35.85 -40.50 33.11
CA PHE A 212 36.44 -39.28 33.64
C PHE A 212 36.71 -39.47 35.13
N SER A 213 37.97 -39.29 35.54
CA SER A 213 38.34 -39.24 36.95
C SER A 213 38.00 -37.86 37.52
N LEU A 214 37.20 -37.83 38.57
CA LEU A 214 36.71 -36.62 39.22
C LEU A 214 37.37 -36.39 40.58
N GLY A 215 37.90 -37.43 41.22
CA GLY A 215 38.47 -37.36 42.57
C GLY A 215 37.43 -36.86 43.57
N SER A 216 37.66 -35.69 44.17
CA SER A 216 36.70 -35.05 45.10
C SER A 216 35.93 -33.88 44.50
N SER A 217 35.95 -33.73 43.18
CA SER A 217 35.42 -32.55 42.49
C SER A 217 33.89 -32.55 42.35
N LEU A 218 33.23 -33.69 42.61
CA LEU A 218 31.78 -33.81 42.58
C LEU A 218 31.26 -34.47 43.86
N VAL A 219 30.69 -33.65 44.75
CA VAL A 219 29.93 -34.09 45.91
C VAL A 219 28.50 -33.57 45.77
N VAL A 220 27.53 -34.48 45.77
CA VAL A 220 26.11 -34.15 45.73
C VAL A 220 25.56 -34.29 47.14
N VAL A 221 25.12 -33.17 47.72
CA VAL A 221 24.55 -33.13 49.07
C VAL A 221 23.02 -33.23 48.98
N PRO A 222 22.34 -34.03 49.83
CA PRO A 222 20.89 -34.11 49.81
C PRO A 222 20.22 -32.76 49.99
N GLY A 223 19.17 -32.52 49.21
CA GLY A 223 18.45 -31.23 49.17
C GLY A 223 19.12 -30.15 48.32
N THR A 224 20.33 -30.36 47.81
CA THR A 224 21.03 -29.43 46.89
C THR A 224 21.46 -30.16 45.61
N PRO A 225 20.56 -30.33 44.63
CA PRO A 225 20.91 -30.96 43.36
C PRO A 225 22.04 -30.24 42.63
N ARG A 226 22.81 -30.99 41.85
CA ARG A 226 23.88 -30.47 40.98
C ARG A 226 23.51 -30.69 39.52
N ILE A 227 23.83 -29.73 38.65
CA ILE A 227 23.70 -29.89 37.20
C ILE A 227 25.05 -30.36 36.66
N VAL A 228 25.06 -31.51 36.01
CA VAL A 228 26.24 -32.13 35.40
C VAL A 228 26.06 -32.18 33.89
N GLU A 229 27.06 -31.71 33.15
CA GLU A 229 27.02 -31.52 31.71
C GLU A 229 28.21 -32.20 31.04
N VAL A 230 27.96 -32.87 29.91
CA VAL A 230 29.01 -33.41 29.03
C VAL A 230 29.19 -32.42 27.89
N ARG A 231 30.41 -31.90 27.72
CA ARG A 231 30.80 -31.07 26.57
C ARG A 231 31.87 -31.77 25.75
N ALA A 232 31.93 -31.51 24.45
CA ALA A 232 33.03 -31.92 23.56
C ALA A 232 33.14 -30.99 22.34
N ASP A 233 34.24 -31.07 21.61
CA ASP A 233 34.34 -30.46 20.28
C ASP A 233 33.58 -31.31 19.26
N ILE A 234 32.90 -30.68 18.29
CA ILE A 234 32.26 -31.36 17.14
C ILE A 234 33.34 -31.68 16.09
N TYR A 235 34.30 -32.50 16.50
CA TYR A 235 35.48 -32.87 15.73
C TYR A 235 35.88 -34.31 16.08
N ASP A 236 35.91 -35.19 15.09
CA ASP A 236 36.33 -36.58 15.32
C ASP A 236 37.84 -36.69 15.53
N ASN A 237 38.26 -37.45 16.54
CA ASN A 237 39.65 -37.56 16.97
C ASN A 237 40.36 -38.85 16.48
N THR A 238 39.78 -39.59 15.53
CA THR A 238 40.37 -40.82 14.98
C THR A 238 41.53 -40.60 13.99
N GLY A 239 41.96 -39.35 13.78
CA GLY A 239 43.00 -38.96 12.82
C GLY A 239 42.45 -38.37 11.52
N THR A 240 41.18 -38.58 11.21
CA THR A 240 40.41 -37.85 10.19
C THR A 240 39.15 -37.28 10.85
N ASN A 241 38.77 -36.06 10.48
CA ASN A 241 37.56 -35.47 11.04
C ASN A 241 36.31 -35.90 10.24
N ASN A 242 35.63 -36.93 10.75
CA ASN A 242 34.41 -37.48 10.17
C ASN A 242 33.12 -36.75 10.60
N ALA A 243 33.19 -35.64 11.34
CA ALA A 243 32.04 -34.81 11.72
C ALA A 243 31.41 -34.10 10.50
N THR A 244 30.68 -34.83 9.67
CA THR A 244 30.10 -34.33 8.41
C THR A 244 28.75 -33.66 8.63
N ALA A 245 28.39 -32.73 7.73
CA ALA A 245 27.10 -32.06 7.77
C ALA A 245 25.95 -33.08 7.63
N ASN A 246 24.90 -32.90 8.44
CA ASN A 246 23.72 -33.73 8.61
C ASN A 246 23.93 -35.06 9.35
N ALA A 247 25.14 -35.40 9.78
CA ALA A 247 25.33 -36.48 10.76
C ALA A 247 24.73 -36.08 12.12
N THR A 248 24.28 -37.06 12.92
CA THR A 248 23.67 -36.79 14.23
C THR A 248 24.46 -37.41 15.38
N ILE A 249 24.42 -36.76 16.54
CA ILE A 249 25.05 -37.17 17.79
C ILE A 249 23.97 -37.27 18.88
N ILE A 250 24.01 -38.33 19.70
CA ILE A 250 23.21 -38.45 20.94
C ILE A 250 24.17 -38.77 22.08
N ALA A 251 24.45 -37.81 22.97
CA ALA A 251 25.35 -38.03 24.12
C ALA A 251 24.62 -38.61 25.34
N GLN A 252 25.34 -39.39 26.15
CA GLN A 252 24.79 -40.05 27.33
C GLN A 252 25.82 -40.22 28.45
N VAL A 253 25.33 -40.29 29.69
CA VAL A 253 26.10 -40.80 30.83
C VAL A 253 25.87 -42.30 30.92
N ILE A 254 26.94 -43.06 31.14
CA ILE A 254 26.92 -44.52 31.23
C ILE A 254 26.96 -44.95 32.70
N ALA A 255 26.38 -46.11 32.99
CA ALA A 255 26.41 -46.69 34.33
C ALA A 255 27.87 -46.83 34.82
N GLY A 256 28.11 -46.38 36.04
CA GLY A 256 29.41 -46.47 36.68
C GLY A 256 29.65 -47.84 37.31
N SER A 257 30.84 -48.03 37.89
CA SER A 257 31.19 -49.26 38.61
C SER A 257 31.82 -48.91 39.95
N SER A 258 31.10 -49.10 41.05
CA SER A 258 31.54 -48.72 42.40
C SER A 258 32.09 -47.28 42.46
N ASN A 259 31.52 -46.38 41.67
CA ASN A 259 32.07 -45.05 41.40
C ASN A 259 31.53 -43.97 42.32
N VAL A 260 30.52 -44.29 43.14
CA VAL A 260 29.91 -43.36 44.09
C VAL A 260 30.21 -43.80 45.51
N GLN A 261 30.94 -42.97 46.24
CA GLN A 261 31.20 -43.14 47.66
C GLN A 261 30.09 -42.48 48.49
N ARG A 262 29.57 -43.24 49.45
CA ARG A 262 28.73 -42.71 50.53
C ARG A 262 29.61 -42.12 51.63
N LEU A 263 29.47 -40.84 51.94
CA LEU A 263 30.41 -40.17 52.85
C LEU A 263 30.15 -40.42 54.34
N THR A 264 28.98 -40.92 54.72
CA THR A 264 28.64 -41.28 56.11
C THR A 264 28.73 -42.78 56.33
N SER A 265 28.11 -43.59 55.47
CA SER A 265 28.12 -45.06 55.59
C SER A 265 29.39 -45.72 55.02
N LEU A 266 30.21 -44.95 54.30
CA LEU A 266 31.52 -45.35 53.72
C LEU A 266 31.47 -46.47 52.66
N ALA A 267 30.30 -46.97 52.32
CA ALA A 267 30.12 -47.96 51.25
C ALA A 267 30.18 -47.32 49.86
N TYR A 268 30.58 -48.11 48.87
CA TYR A 268 30.54 -47.74 47.46
C TYR A 268 29.37 -48.40 46.75
N PHE A 269 28.82 -47.72 45.75
CA PHE A 269 27.84 -48.30 44.83
C PHE A 269 28.02 -47.72 43.42
N SER A 270 27.38 -48.38 42.45
CA SER A 270 27.40 -47.96 41.04
C SER A 270 26.25 -46.99 40.75
N SER A 271 26.55 -45.86 40.10
CA SER A 271 25.50 -45.01 39.53
C SER A 271 24.85 -45.70 38.32
N ALA A 272 23.52 -45.66 38.24
CA ALA A 272 22.78 -46.16 37.07
C ALA A 272 22.87 -45.18 35.89
N ALA A 273 22.70 -45.69 34.66
CA ALA A 273 22.59 -44.86 33.47
C ALA A 273 21.24 -44.12 33.44
N PRO A 274 21.22 -42.79 33.24
CA PRO A 274 19.98 -42.05 33.02
C PRO A 274 19.45 -42.22 31.58
N ALA A 275 18.30 -41.61 31.28
CA ALA A 275 17.81 -41.51 29.91
C ALA A 275 18.80 -40.73 29.02
N VAL A 276 18.95 -41.15 27.77
CA VAL A 276 19.91 -40.56 26.82
C VAL A 276 19.61 -39.10 26.47
N GLY A 277 20.60 -38.40 25.93
CA GLY A 277 20.51 -37.03 25.44
C GLY A 277 19.51 -36.84 24.29
N SER A 278 19.39 -35.62 23.80
CA SER A 278 18.59 -35.32 22.61
C SER A 278 19.44 -35.53 21.37
N THR A 279 18.80 -35.76 20.21
CA THR A 279 19.50 -35.75 18.94
C THR A 279 20.03 -34.34 18.62
N LEU A 280 21.32 -34.26 18.36
CA LEU A 280 22.01 -33.08 17.85
C LEU A 280 22.39 -33.33 16.39
N THR A 281 22.11 -32.40 15.48
CA THR A 281 22.42 -32.54 14.05
C THR A 281 23.58 -31.62 13.70
N ILE A 282 24.65 -32.17 13.14
CA ILE A 282 25.80 -31.39 12.69
C ILE A 282 25.40 -30.58 11.46
N LYS A 283 25.69 -29.29 11.43
CA LYS A 283 25.46 -28.41 10.29
C LYS A 283 26.71 -27.60 9.95
N THR A 284 26.79 -27.23 8.69
CA THR A 284 27.69 -26.20 8.18
C THR A 284 26.83 -25.04 7.65
N GLY A 285 27.26 -23.81 7.87
CA GLY A 285 26.62 -22.62 7.31
C GLY A 285 26.46 -22.71 5.80
N SER A 286 25.34 -22.18 5.32
CA SER A 286 25.10 -21.94 3.90
C SER A 286 24.34 -20.64 3.75
N PHE A 287 24.27 -20.12 2.54
CA PHE A 287 23.40 -19.00 2.21
C PHE A 287 22.88 -19.16 0.80
N THR A 288 21.81 -18.45 0.48
CA THR A 288 21.14 -18.48 -0.82
C THR A 288 20.97 -17.07 -1.37
N VAL A 289 20.81 -16.97 -2.68
CA VAL A 289 20.54 -15.72 -3.38
C VAL A 289 19.21 -15.82 -4.11
N SER A 290 18.39 -14.77 -4.07
CA SER A 290 17.12 -14.71 -4.79
C SER A 290 16.82 -13.31 -5.31
N LYS A 291 15.98 -13.19 -6.35
CA LYS A 291 15.44 -11.90 -6.80
C LYS A 291 14.66 -11.22 -5.67
N TYR A 292 14.85 -9.91 -5.49
CA TYR A 292 13.97 -9.12 -4.64
C TYR A 292 12.73 -8.66 -5.43
N THR A 293 11.58 -9.27 -5.14
CA THR A 293 10.34 -9.04 -5.88
C THR A 293 9.70 -7.67 -5.64
N GLY A 294 10.09 -6.96 -4.58
CA GLY A 294 9.65 -5.58 -4.32
C GLY A 294 10.22 -4.56 -5.31
N TYR A 295 11.25 -4.92 -6.07
CA TYR A 295 11.74 -4.12 -7.19
C TYR A 295 11.27 -4.78 -8.50
N ALA A 296 10.30 -4.15 -9.15
CA ALA A 296 9.69 -4.64 -10.39
C ALA A 296 10.57 -4.42 -11.62
N ASN A 297 10.25 -5.11 -12.72
CA ASN A 297 10.84 -4.82 -14.03
C ASN A 297 10.54 -3.36 -14.44
N GLN A 298 11.45 -2.75 -15.20
CA GLN A 298 11.37 -1.32 -15.57
C GLN A 298 11.47 -1.13 -17.08
N SER A 299 10.84 -0.08 -17.60
CA SER A 299 11.08 0.46 -18.93
C SER A 299 11.74 1.82 -18.78
N VAL A 300 12.85 2.05 -19.48
CA VAL A 300 13.68 3.24 -19.28
C VAL A 300 14.05 3.90 -20.60
N VAL A 301 14.02 5.22 -20.62
CA VAL A 301 14.60 6.01 -21.70
C VAL A 301 16.05 6.30 -21.36
N SER A 302 16.96 5.89 -22.24
CA SER A 302 18.39 6.08 -22.12
C SER A 302 18.81 7.50 -22.56
N PRO A 303 19.97 8.02 -22.09
CA PRO A 303 20.89 7.44 -21.11
C PRO A 303 20.41 7.63 -19.66
N LYS A 304 20.93 6.82 -18.73
CA LYS A 304 20.75 7.00 -17.28
C LYS A 304 22.08 6.88 -16.55
N THR A 305 22.30 7.71 -15.53
CA THR A 305 23.49 7.65 -14.68
C THR A 305 23.13 7.07 -13.32
N GLN A 306 23.93 6.14 -12.81
CA GLN A 306 23.75 5.42 -11.55
C GLN A 306 22.33 4.90 -11.39
N TYR A 307 21.81 4.27 -12.44
CA TYR A 307 20.49 3.67 -12.45
C TYR A 307 20.53 2.30 -11.78
N LYS A 308 19.57 2.03 -10.91
CA LYS A 308 19.40 0.71 -10.32
C LYS A 308 18.90 -0.25 -11.40
N ILE A 309 19.63 -1.34 -11.64
CA ILE A 309 19.33 -2.32 -12.70
C ILE A 309 19.02 -3.71 -12.15
N GLY A 310 19.14 -3.91 -10.84
CA GLY A 310 18.82 -5.17 -10.19
C GLY A 310 18.76 -5.05 -8.67
N GLN A 311 18.02 -5.95 -8.03
CA GLN A 311 18.03 -6.13 -6.58
C GLN A 311 17.80 -7.59 -6.19
N PHE A 312 18.59 -8.04 -5.23
CA PHE A 312 18.65 -9.42 -4.75
C PHE A 312 18.61 -9.50 -3.22
N ASN A 313 18.17 -10.64 -2.71
CA ASN A 313 18.27 -11.03 -1.31
C ASN A 313 19.37 -12.08 -1.15
N LEU A 314 20.22 -11.93 -0.13
CA LEU A 314 21.14 -12.94 0.37
C LEU A 314 20.64 -13.43 1.73
N THR A 315 20.29 -14.72 1.82
CA THR A 315 19.68 -15.32 3.02
C THR A 315 20.63 -16.35 3.63
N ALA A 316 21.12 -16.09 4.84
CA ALA A 316 21.93 -17.05 5.60
C ALA A 316 21.05 -18.14 6.23
N ALA A 317 21.59 -19.35 6.32
CA ALA A 317 20.96 -20.48 6.99
C ALA A 317 20.85 -20.25 8.52
N THR A 318 20.18 -21.18 9.20
CA THR A 318 19.96 -21.14 10.65
C THR A 318 21.18 -21.55 11.48
N SER A 319 22.19 -22.19 10.85
CA SER A 319 23.25 -22.88 11.58
C SER A 319 24.36 -21.95 12.09
N GLU A 320 24.86 -21.04 11.25
CA GLU A 320 25.93 -20.09 11.61
C GLU A 320 26.02 -18.93 10.62
N ASP A 321 26.76 -17.91 11.02
CA ASP A 321 27.04 -16.71 10.24
C ASP A 321 27.93 -17.00 9.02
N VAL A 322 27.68 -16.29 7.91
CA VAL A 322 28.48 -16.41 6.69
C VAL A 322 29.19 -15.09 6.38
N ASN A 323 30.53 -15.14 6.30
CA ASN A 323 31.33 -14.05 5.78
C ASN A 323 31.37 -14.11 4.24
N VAL A 324 30.63 -13.23 3.58
CA VAL A 324 30.61 -13.11 2.12
C VAL A 324 31.87 -12.37 1.68
N ASN A 325 32.62 -12.97 0.76
CA ASN A 325 33.90 -12.46 0.27
C ASN A 325 33.90 -12.12 -1.22
N THR A 326 32.97 -12.67 -2.00
CA THR A 326 32.86 -12.38 -3.43
C THR A 326 31.40 -12.27 -3.83
N LEU A 327 31.07 -11.24 -4.61
CA LEU A 327 29.82 -11.13 -5.34
C LEU A 327 30.15 -11.12 -6.84
N VAL A 328 29.43 -11.88 -7.64
CA VAL A 328 29.61 -11.93 -9.09
C VAL A 328 28.30 -11.52 -9.74
N VAL A 329 28.35 -10.46 -10.54
CA VAL A 329 27.18 -9.98 -11.29
C VAL A 329 27.39 -10.21 -12.77
N ASP A 330 26.61 -11.11 -13.34
CA ASP A 330 26.62 -11.34 -14.77
C ASP A 330 25.43 -10.61 -15.38
N ALA A 331 25.73 -9.62 -16.22
CA ALA A 331 24.74 -8.80 -16.90
C ALA A 331 24.56 -9.35 -18.32
N GLN A 332 23.39 -9.94 -18.57
CA GLN A 332 22.97 -10.24 -19.92
C GLN A 332 22.25 -9.03 -20.50
N ILE A 333 22.79 -8.51 -21.60
CA ILE A 333 22.14 -7.52 -22.45
C ILE A 333 21.61 -8.30 -23.64
N ALA A 334 20.30 -8.48 -23.73
CA ALA A 334 19.68 -9.14 -24.86
C ALA A 334 19.21 -8.07 -25.84
N VAL A 335 19.94 -7.96 -26.95
CA VAL A 335 19.53 -7.30 -28.19
C VAL A 335 18.98 -8.40 -29.10
N PHE A 336 17.93 -8.17 -29.88
CA PHE A 336 17.60 -9.05 -31.00
C PHE A 336 18.70 -8.94 -32.09
N GLY A 337 19.86 -9.58 -31.88
CA GLY A 337 20.88 -9.74 -32.92
C GLY A 337 22.35 -9.70 -32.50
N SER A 338 22.75 -9.02 -31.43
CA SER A 338 24.12 -9.06 -30.87
C SER A 338 24.21 -8.34 -29.52
N HIS A 339 24.69 -9.00 -28.48
CA HIS A 339 24.96 -8.40 -27.17
C HIS A 339 26.00 -7.25 -27.29
N SER A 340 25.67 -6.04 -26.84
CA SER A 340 26.63 -4.93 -26.80
C SER A 340 26.96 -4.51 -25.37
N ALA A 341 28.12 -4.94 -24.87
CA ALA A 341 28.61 -4.61 -23.53
C ALA A 341 28.90 -3.10 -23.33
N THR A 342 28.78 -2.27 -24.38
CA THR A 342 28.96 -0.81 -24.30
C THR A 342 27.76 -0.09 -23.70
N ASP A 343 26.59 -0.73 -23.63
CA ASP A 343 25.36 -0.08 -23.18
C ASP A 343 25.22 0.00 -21.67
N LEU A 344 26.11 -0.68 -20.94
CA LEU A 344 26.20 -0.63 -19.49
C LEU A 344 27.64 -0.38 -19.05
N THR A 345 27.86 0.68 -18.30
CA THR A 345 29.18 1.06 -17.76
C THR A 345 29.07 1.42 -16.28
N ASN A 346 30.21 1.64 -15.61
CA ASN A 346 30.27 2.10 -14.21
C ASN A 346 29.42 1.27 -13.24
N MET A 347 29.39 -0.06 -13.39
CA MET A 347 28.54 -0.93 -12.56
C MET A 347 29.11 -1.09 -11.14
N PHE A 348 28.27 -0.94 -10.12
CA PHE A 348 28.64 -1.12 -8.72
C PHE A 348 27.48 -1.69 -7.89
N LEU A 349 27.80 -2.16 -6.69
CA LEU A 349 26.86 -2.80 -5.77
C LEU A 349 26.71 -1.99 -4.49
N LYS A 350 25.49 -1.97 -3.95
CA LYS A 350 25.21 -1.54 -2.58
C LYS A 350 24.62 -2.70 -1.79
N VAL A 351 25.14 -2.94 -0.59
CA VAL A 351 24.67 -4.02 0.30
C VAL A 351 24.03 -3.41 1.53
N TYR A 352 22.81 -3.82 1.84
CA TYR A 352 22.02 -3.37 2.97
C TYR A 352 21.74 -4.55 3.91
N ASP A 353 21.75 -4.29 5.22
CA ASP A 353 21.38 -5.30 6.21
C ASP A 353 19.86 -5.48 6.36
N ASP A 354 19.45 -6.35 7.29
CA ASP A 354 18.04 -6.64 7.58
C ASP A 354 17.27 -5.46 8.22
N THR A 355 17.97 -4.40 8.63
CA THR A 355 17.37 -3.14 9.12
C THR A 355 17.24 -2.08 8.03
N GLY A 356 17.74 -2.36 6.83
CA GLY A 356 17.81 -1.40 5.73
C GLY A 356 18.99 -0.43 5.81
N SER A 357 19.98 -0.68 6.67
CA SER A 357 21.18 0.15 6.79
C SER A 357 22.21 -0.25 5.74
N LEU A 358 22.81 0.74 5.05
CA LEU A 358 23.88 0.50 4.08
C LEU A 358 25.14 -0.02 4.80
N ARG A 359 25.64 -1.18 4.39
CA ARG A 359 26.84 -1.84 4.94
C ARG A 359 28.04 -1.78 4.02
N LEU A 360 27.82 -1.79 2.72
CA LEU A 360 28.89 -1.74 1.73
C LEU A 360 28.43 -1.02 0.47
N SER A 361 29.32 -0.23 -0.12
CA SER A 361 29.22 0.21 -1.51
C SER A 361 30.53 -0.15 -2.21
N THR A 362 30.46 -0.92 -3.29
CA THR A 362 31.66 -1.29 -4.03
C THR A 362 32.17 -0.13 -4.89
N THR A 363 33.42 -0.20 -5.32
CA THR A 363 33.92 0.70 -6.37
C THR A 363 33.25 0.37 -7.72
N PRO A 364 32.93 1.38 -8.54
CA PRO A 364 32.42 1.16 -9.89
C PRO A 364 33.43 0.47 -10.79
N LYS A 365 32.94 -0.50 -11.56
CA LYS A 365 33.65 -1.06 -12.71
C LYS A 365 33.31 -0.25 -13.95
N ASN A 366 34.28 0.49 -14.46
CA ASN A 366 34.08 1.37 -15.61
C ASN A 366 33.60 0.59 -16.85
N THR A 367 34.13 -0.62 -17.05
CA THR A 367 33.70 -1.54 -18.11
C THR A 367 32.95 -2.73 -17.50
N VAL A 368 31.83 -3.08 -18.12
CA VAL A 368 31.07 -4.29 -17.79
C VAL A 368 31.32 -5.31 -18.89
N SER A 369 31.66 -6.53 -18.50
CA SER A 369 31.80 -7.62 -19.45
C SER A 369 30.45 -8.27 -19.71
N GLY A 370 30.18 -8.51 -20.98
CA GLY A 370 29.00 -9.23 -21.47
C GLY A 370 29.13 -10.75 -21.56
N THR A 371 30.37 -11.24 -21.51
CA THR A 371 30.73 -12.64 -21.76
C THR A 371 31.59 -13.26 -20.67
N ALA A 372 32.16 -12.43 -19.79
CA ALA A 372 32.97 -12.86 -18.65
C ALA A 372 32.36 -12.32 -17.36
N SER A 373 32.65 -13.00 -16.25
CA SER A 373 32.01 -12.66 -14.99
C SER A 373 32.49 -11.35 -14.38
N ASN A 374 31.55 -10.53 -13.89
CA ASN A 374 31.90 -9.27 -13.22
C ASN A 374 31.97 -9.47 -11.69
N SER A 375 33.14 -9.88 -11.21
CA SER A 375 33.39 -10.15 -9.79
C SER A 375 33.77 -8.93 -8.95
N TYR A 376 33.25 -8.85 -7.73
CA TYR A 376 33.56 -7.85 -6.72
C TYR A 376 34.10 -8.56 -5.48
N SER A 377 35.32 -8.19 -5.06
CA SER A 377 35.85 -8.60 -3.76
C SER A 377 35.19 -7.76 -2.66
N VAL A 378 34.57 -8.43 -1.71
CA VAL A 378 33.79 -7.82 -0.62
C VAL A 378 34.19 -8.45 0.71
N ASN A 379 33.75 -7.87 1.83
CA ASN A 379 33.92 -8.48 3.14
C ASN A 379 32.81 -8.00 4.07
N PHE A 380 31.79 -8.83 4.24
CA PHE A 380 30.73 -8.59 5.22
C PHE A 380 30.15 -9.90 5.73
N THR A 381 29.65 -9.90 6.96
CA THR A 381 29.06 -11.09 7.59
C THR A 381 27.55 -10.97 7.62
N ILE A 382 26.85 -11.95 7.05
CA ILE A 382 25.41 -12.12 7.22
C ILE A 382 25.20 -13.03 8.43
N PRO A 383 24.58 -12.53 9.51
CA PRO A 383 24.30 -13.37 10.67
C PRO A 383 23.33 -14.51 10.31
N ALA A 384 23.42 -15.64 11.01
CA ALA A 384 22.49 -16.75 10.86
C ALA A 384 21.03 -16.24 10.92
N THR A 385 20.14 -16.84 10.13
CA THR A 385 18.71 -16.47 10.00
C THR A 385 18.40 -15.11 9.35
N LYS A 386 19.41 -14.31 8.97
CA LYS A 386 19.21 -12.97 8.43
C LYS A 386 19.19 -12.95 6.91
N VAL A 387 18.49 -11.94 6.39
CA VAL A 387 18.40 -11.62 4.97
C VAL A 387 18.99 -10.24 4.75
N TRP A 388 20.02 -10.14 3.93
CA TRP A 388 20.62 -8.88 3.50
C TRP A 388 20.28 -8.63 2.03
N GLN A 389 20.26 -7.37 1.59
CA GLN A 389 19.91 -7.00 0.23
C GLN A 389 21.12 -6.51 -0.55
N VAL A 390 21.20 -6.87 -1.82
CA VAL A 390 22.21 -6.38 -2.76
C VAL A 390 21.49 -5.65 -3.89
N GLU A 391 21.78 -4.37 -4.06
CA GLU A 391 21.33 -3.56 -5.18
C GLU A 391 22.44 -3.41 -6.21
N VAL A 392 22.12 -3.58 -7.48
CA VAL A 392 23.03 -3.40 -8.61
C VAL A 392 22.71 -2.09 -9.29
N TYR A 393 23.73 -1.25 -9.47
CA TYR A 393 23.65 0.04 -10.12
C TYR A 393 24.61 0.12 -11.30
N GLY A 394 24.29 0.90 -12.33
CA GLY A 394 25.20 1.22 -13.42
C GLY A 394 24.72 2.38 -14.29
N ASP A 395 25.58 2.82 -15.20
CA ASP A 395 25.27 3.84 -16.19
C ASP A 395 24.79 3.18 -17.48
N ILE A 396 23.57 3.51 -17.89
CA ILE A 396 22.96 3.06 -19.14
C ILE A 396 23.30 4.07 -20.23
N SER A 397 23.99 3.61 -21.28
CA SER A 397 24.38 4.42 -22.44
C SER A 397 23.16 4.78 -23.30
N SER A 398 23.27 5.77 -24.18
CA SER A 398 22.22 6.12 -25.15
C SER A 398 21.97 5.04 -26.23
N GLY A 399 22.75 3.96 -26.23
CA GLY A 399 22.60 2.84 -27.15
C GLY A 399 21.47 1.88 -26.79
N LEU A 400 20.97 1.89 -25.54
CA LEU A 400 19.84 1.07 -25.12
C LEU A 400 18.53 1.58 -25.77
N ASP A 401 18.02 0.87 -26.77
CA ASP A 401 16.80 1.20 -27.51
C ASP A 401 15.59 0.32 -27.13
N SER A 402 14.46 0.46 -27.84
CA SER A 402 13.22 -0.26 -27.51
C SER A 402 13.28 -1.77 -27.69
N ASP A 403 14.27 -2.29 -28.42
CA ASP A 403 14.48 -3.71 -28.66
C ASP A 403 15.48 -4.34 -27.68
N ASP A 404 16.10 -3.51 -26.83
CA ASP A 404 17.12 -3.94 -25.88
C ASP A 404 16.58 -4.18 -24.47
N THR A 405 17.18 -5.16 -23.79
CA THR A 405 16.94 -5.42 -22.38
C THR A 405 18.23 -5.69 -21.62
N ILE A 406 18.32 -5.18 -20.39
CA ILE A 406 19.36 -5.52 -19.41
C ILE A 406 18.73 -6.43 -18.36
N ILE A 407 19.35 -7.59 -18.14
CA ILE A 407 18.98 -8.55 -17.10
C ILE A 407 20.25 -8.89 -16.32
N THR A 408 20.24 -8.62 -15.02
CA THR A 408 21.37 -9.00 -14.14
C THR A 408 21.11 -10.35 -13.50
N SER A 409 22.18 -11.08 -13.20
CA SER A 409 22.16 -12.24 -12.33
C SER A 409 23.22 -12.09 -11.25
N LEU A 410 22.98 -12.66 -10.08
CA LEU A 410 23.90 -12.57 -8.93
C LEU A 410 24.28 -13.98 -8.45
N ASP A 411 25.59 -14.22 -8.39
CA ASP A 411 26.20 -15.27 -7.60
C ASP A 411 26.99 -14.66 -6.43
N ALA A 412 27.18 -15.43 -5.38
CA ALA A 412 27.93 -15.03 -4.21
C ALA A 412 28.70 -16.20 -3.60
N THR A 413 29.90 -15.93 -3.09
CA THR A 413 30.68 -16.89 -2.32
C THR A 413 31.12 -16.30 -1.00
N GLY A 414 31.25 -17.17 0.00
CA GLY A 414 31.68 -16.80 1.33
C GLY A 414 32.31 -17.96 2.09
N LEU A 415 32.74 -17.67 3.30
CA LEU A 415 33.20 -18.65 4.28
C LEU A 415 32.27 -18.64 5.48
N THR A 416 31.89 -19.80 5.96
CA THR A 416 31.19 -19.94 7.22
C THR A 416 32.10 -19.56 8.38
N THR A 417 31.56 -18.88 9.39
CA THR A 417 32.40 -18.20 10.40
C THR A 417 33.02 -19.17 11.40
N ALA A 418 32.29 -20.21 11.81
CA ALA A 418 32.77 -21.20 12.78
C ALA A 418 33.30 -22.48 12.11
N SER A 419 32.61 -23.02 11.09
CA SER A 419 33.08 -24.23 10.40
C SER A 419 34.13 -24.00 9.31
N ALA A 420 34.49 -22.74 9.02
CA ALA A 420 35.52 -22.34 8.05
C ALA A 420 35.41 -23.02 6.67
N THR A 421 34.17 -23.29 6.24
CA THR A 421 33.84 -24.01 5.02
C THR A 421 33.36 -23.03 3.95
N SER A 422 33.72 -23.26 2.70
CA SER A 422 33.22 -22.47 1.57
C SER A 422 31.71 -22.64 1.40
N ALA A 423 30.98 -21.54 1.39
CA ALA A 423 29.56 -21.49 1.05
C ALA A 423 29.37 -20.75 -0.27
N THR A 424 28.46 -21.24 -1.10
CA THR A 424 28.15 -20.65 -2.41
C THR A 424 26.64 -20.48 -2.56
N ALA A 425 26.24 -19.36 -3.17
CA ALA A 425 24.87 -19.05 -3.53
C ALA A 425 24.87 -18.67 -5.01
N THR A 426 24.13 -19.38 -5.86
CA THR A 426 24.24 -19.22 -7.32
C THR A 426 22.88 -19.04 -8.01
N GLY A 427 22.89 -18.36 -9.15
CA GLY A 427 21.88 -18.47 -10.20
C GLY A 427 20.61 -17.64 -10.02
N ALA A 428 20.62 -16.55 -9.24
CA ALA A 428 19.45 -15.69 -9.14
C ALA A 428 19.39 -14.70 -10.31
N THR A 429 18.42 -14.85 -11.21
CA THR A 429 18.09 -13.84 -12.23
C THR A 429 17.30 -12.68 -11.61
N GLY A 430 17.72 -11.45 -11.90
CA GLY A 430 17.17 -10.21 -11.37
C GLY A 430 15.99 -9.66 -12.17
N GLN A 431 15.91 -8.34 -12.22
CA GLN A 431 14.89 -7.58 -12.93
C GLN A 431 15.25 -7.45 -14.41
N THR A 432 14.22 -7.34 -15.25
CA THR A 432 14.36 -6.95 -16.65
C THR A 432 14.21 -5.44 -16.74
N ILE A 433 15.24 -4.77 -17.26
CA ILE A 433 15.23 -3.34 -17.58
C ILE A 433 15.18 -3.23 -19.10
N SER A 434 14.03 -2.84 -19.65
CA SER A 434 13.86 -2.69 -21.10
C SER A 434 14.13 -1.25 -21.51
N GLY A 435 14.85 -1.05 -22.62
CA GLY A 435 14.89 0.28 -23.22
C GLY A 435 13.50 0.65 -23.78
N ALA A 436 13.24 1.94 -23.81
CA ALA A 436 11.99 2.50 -24.31
C ALA A 436 12.27 3.84 -25.00
N SER A 437 11.40 4.19 -25.95
CA SER A 437 11.39 5.54 -26.53
C SER A 437 10.38 6.40 -25.77
N GLY A 438 10.82 7.55 -25.27
CA GLY A 438 9.93 8.51 -24.64
C GLY A 438 8.92 9.05 -25.66
N ALA A 439 7.65 9.18 -25.26
CA ALA A 439 6.62 9.84 -26.06
C ALA A 439 5.88 10.91 -25.27
N LEU A 440 5.47 11.98 -25.96
CA LEU A 440 4.57 13.00 -25.42
C LEU A 440 3.25 12.97 -26.20
N ASN A 441 2.22 12.39 -25.59
CA ASN A 441 0.94 12.15 -26.24
C ASN A 441 0.05 13.40 -26.17
N LEU A 442 -0.36 13.89 -27.34
CA LEU A 442 -1.29 15.02 -27.51
C LEU A 442 -2.72 14.50 -27.72
N ALA A 443 -3.69 15.11 -27.04
CA ALA A 443 -5.12 14.87 -27.30
C ALA A 443 -5.95 16.17 -27.18
N ASN A 444 -7.13 16.18 -27.81
CA ASN A 444 -8.13 17.24 -27.61
C ASN A 444 -8.71 17.16 -26.20
N GLY A 445 -8.92 18.32 -25.57
CA GLY A 445 -9.73 18.45 -24.37
C GLY A 445 -11.17 18.89 -24.69
N ALA A 446 -11.78 19.63 -23.77
CA ALA A 446 -13.05 20.33 -24.00
C ALA A 446 -12.93 21.38 -25.12
N ILE A 447 -13.88 21.34 -26.05
CA ILE A 447 -14.03 22.30 -27.14
C ILE A 447 -15.42 22.94 -27.01
N PRO A 448 -15.52 24.22 -26.61
CA PRO A 448 -16.80 24.93 -26.57
C PRO A 448 -17.52 24.91 -27.92
N ALA A 449 -18.85 24.84 -27.92
CA ALA A 449 -19.66 24.90 -29.14
C ALA A 449 -19.48 26.23 -29.89
N SER A 450 -19.76 26.23 -31.20
CA SER A 450 -19.81 27.47 -31.97
C SER A 450 -20.78 28.47 -31.37
N ARG A 451 -20.42 29.75 -31.38
CA ARG A 451 -21.21 30.81 -30.74
C ARG A 451 -20.92 32.19 -31.31
N ILE A 452 -21.84 33.10 -31.04
CA ILE A 452 -21.63 34.53 -31.16
C ILE A 452 -21.05 35.03 -29.82
N ILE A 453 -20.09 35.95 -29.89
CA ILE A 453 -19.43 36.51 -28.71
C ILE A 453 -19.26 38.02 -28.85
N ASN A 454 -19.38 38.74 -27.74
CA ASN A 454 -19.27 40.19 -27.77
C ASN A 454 -17.79 40.64 -27.81
N GLY A 455 -17.55 41.73 -28.56
CA GLY A 455 -16.36 42.55 -28.48
C GLY A 455 -15.92 42.83 -27.05
N GLY A 456 -14.63 42.70 -26.78
CA GLY A 456 -14.07 42.94 -25.45
C GLY A 456 -14.30 41.83 -24.42
N GLN A 457 -15.04 40.75 -24.71
CA GLN A 457 -15.13 39.62 -23.77
C GLN A 457 -13.87 38.76 -23.78
N GLN A 458 -13.62 38.03 -22.69
CA GLN A 458 -12.60 36.99 -22.63
C GLN A 458 -13.28 35.63 -22.47
N ALA A 459 -12.93 34.66 -23.30
CA ALA A 459 -13.50 33.32 -23.22
C ALA A 459 -12.51 32.23 -23.60
N SER A 460 -12.65 31.06 -23.00
CA SER A 460 -11.96 29.84 -23.44
C SER A 460 -12.51 29.39 -24.78
N VAL A 461 -11.63 29.03 -25.72
CA VAL A 461 -11.98 28.62 -27.08
C VAL A 461 -11.52 27.21 -27.42
N TYR A 462 -10.48 26.70 -26.77
CA TYR A 462 -9.92 25.39 -27.05
C TYR A 462 -9.09 24.88 -25.88
N THR A 463 -9.12 23.58 -25.63
CA THR A 463 -8.25 22.94 -24.64
C THR A 463 -7.60 21.68 -25.23
N PHE A 464 -6.39 21.36 -24.78
CA PHE A 464 -5.65 20.17 -25.20
C PHE A 464 -4.89 19.59 -24.00
N THR A 465 -4.55 18.31 -24.09
CA THR A 465 -3.80 17.60 -23.05
C THR A 465 -2.48 17.07 -23.57
N LEU A 466 -1.47 17.08 -22.72
CA LEU A 466 -0.17 16.46 -22.95
C LEU A 466 0.10 15.42 -21.86
N GLN A 467 0.32 14.16 -22.25
CA GLN A 467 0.65 13.05 -21.36
C GLN A 467 2.06 12.54 -21.66
N PRO A 468 3.00 12.60 -20.70
CA PRO A 468 4.34 12.03 -20.85
C PRO A 468 4.28 10.50 -20.73
N GLN A 469 5.10 9.79 -21.50
CA GLN A 469 5.23 8.34 -21.45
C GLN A 469 6.72 7.96 -21.49
N TYR A 470 7.15 7.16 -20.51
CA TYR A 470 8.52 6.67 -20.29
C TYR A 470 9.60 7.75 -20.01
N ASP A 471 9.35 9.01 -20.36
CA ASP A 471 10.23 10.14 -20.06
C ASP A 471 9.49 11.36 -19.50
N ASP A 472 10.22 12.23 -18.82
CA ASP A 472 9.75 13.56 -18.43
C ASP A 472 10.01 14.55 -19.56
N TYR A 473 9.12 15.54 -19.69
CA TYR A 473 9.21 16.57 -20.71
C TYR A 473 9.12 17.97 -20.11
N THR A 474 9.62 18.96 -20.84
CA THR A 474 9.35 20.38 -20.59
C THR A 474 8.78 20.97 -21.87
N LEU A 475 7.57 21.54 -21.78
CA LEU A 475 6.97 22.31 -22.87
C LEU A 475 7.63 23.69 -22.93
N ASP A 476 8.20 24.02 -24.07
CA ASP A 476 8.93 25.27 -24.30
C ASP A 476 8.09 26.28 -25.10
N ASP A 477 7.43 25.87 -26.18
CA ASP A 477 6.58 26.75 -27.00
C ASP A 477 5.26 26.08 -27.40
N VAL A 478 4.19 26.88 -27.53
CA VAL A 478 2.88 26.47 -28.06
C VAL A 478 2.45 27.47 -29.14
N VAL A 479 2.13 26.99 -30.33
CA VAL A 479 1.73 27.85 -31.45
C VAL A 479 0.37 27.45 -31.99
N PHE A 480 -0.54 28.42 -32.05
CA PHE A 480 -1.81 28.31 -32.74
C PHE A 480 -1.78 29.09 -34.05
N LYS A 481 -2.55 28.64 -35.03
CA LYS A 481 -2.93 29.39 -36.23
C LYS A 481 -4.41 29.73 -36.17
N LEU A 482 -4.82 30.85 -36.76
CA LEU A 482 -6.24 31.14 -36.98
C LEU A 482 -6.64 30.65 -38.37
N SER A 483 -7.67 29.79 -38.42
CA SER A 483 -8.26 29.28 -39.64
C SER A 483 -9.23 30.31 -40.20
N GLY A 484 -8.65 31.25 -40.93
CA GLY A 484 -9.36 32.32 -41.61
C GLY A 484 -8.34 33.13 -42.39
N THR A 485 -8.34 33.01 -43.71
CA THR A 485 -7.58 33.92 -44.58
C THR A 485 -8.25 35.30 -44.68
N VAL A 486 -9.28 35.55 -43.89
CA VAL A 486 -10.02 36.82 -43.84
C VAL A 486 -9.30 37.76 -42.88
N ALA A 487 -8.96 38.96 -43.35
CA ALA A 487 -8.18 39.95 -42.60
C ALA A 487 -8.78 40.34 -41.23
N SER A 488 -10.10 40.17 -41.04
CA SER A 488 -10.80 40.48 -39.79
C SER A 488 -10.49 39.51 -38.63
N SER A 489 -10.03 38.28 -38.90
CA SER A 489 -9.73 37.28 -37.85
C SER A 489 -8.54 37.66 -36.96
N ALA A 490 -7.52 38.33 -37.51
CA ALA A 490 -6.36 38.79 -36.72
C ALA A 490 -6.78 39.91 -35.78
N ASN A 491 -7.52 40.88 -36.30
CA ASN A 491 -7.90 42.05 -35.55
C ASN A 491 -8.99 41.73 -34.50
N ALA A 492 -9.75 40.63 -34.68
CA ALA A 492 -10.70 40.12 -33.69
C ALA A 492 -10.05 39.63 -32.38
N VAL A 493 -8.76 39.28 -32.39
CA VAL A 493 -8.02 38.82 -31.21
C VAL A 493 -7.21 39.98 -30.63
N ALA A 494 -7.61 40.51 -29.47
CA ALA A 494 -6.82 41.51 -28.76
C ALA A 494 -5.62 40.88 -28.06
N THR A 495 -5.85 39.81 -27.29
CA THR A 495 -4.78 39.06 -26.61
C THR A 495 -5.23 37.63 -26.38
N ALA A 496 -4.34 36.68 -26.61
CA ALA A 496 -4.54 35.28 -26.27
C ALA A 496 -3.82 34.94 -24.96
N TYR A 497 -4.39 34.01 -24.20
CA TYR A 497 -3.89 33.54 -22.91
C TYR A 497 -3.81 32.02 -22.96
N LEU A 498 -2.63 31.48 -22.68
CA LEU A 498 -2.45 30.05 -22.44
C LEU A 498 -2.52 29.83 -20.93
N LYS A 499 -3.38 28.92 -20.48
CA LYS A 499 -3.46 28.52 -19.06
C LYS A 499 -3.23 27.03 -18.88
N GLU A 500 -2.74 26.66 -17.71
CA GLU A 500 -2.67 25.29 -17.20
C GLU A 500 -3.62 25.22 -15.99
N GLY A 501 -4.79 24.61 -16.16
CA GLY A 501 -5.90 24.77 -15.22
C GLY A 501 -6.27 26.25 -15.06
N SER A 502 -6.25 26.77 -13.83
CA SER A 502 -6.48 28.19 -13.55
C SER A 502 -5.24 29.08 -13.69
N THR A 503 -4.06 28.50 -13.82
CA THR A 503 -2.78 29.22 -13.79
C THR A 503 -2.44 29.77 -15.17
N LEU A 504 -2.19 31.09 -15.26
CA LEU A 504 -1.69 31.71 -16.48
C LEU A 504 -0.26 31.23 -16.79
N VAL A 505 -0.07 30.69 -18.00
CA VAL A 505 1.21 30.21 -18.51
C VAL A 505 1.90 31.30 -19.34
N GLY A 506 1.13 32.00 -20.18
CA GLY A 506 1.68 33.04 -21.03
C GLY A 506 0.58 33.79 -21.78
N THR A 507 0.95 34.94 -22.33
CA THR A 507 0.10 35.76 -23.19
C THR A 507 0.77 36.00 -24.53
N ALA A 508 -0.02 36.10 -25.60
CA ALA A 508 0.48 36.36 -26.94
C ALA A 508 -0.55 37.14 -27.77
N PRO A 509 -0.13 38.11 -28.61
CA PRO A 509 -1.03 38.71 -29.59
C PRO A 509 -1.25 37.76 -30.79
N ALA A 510 -2.29 38.02 -31.58
CA ALA A 510 -2.39 37.45 -32.92
C ALA A 510 -1.54 38.27 -33.89
N ILE A 511 -0.63 37.61 -34.60
CA ILE A 511 0.29 38.25 -35.55
C ILE A 511 -0.07 37.79 -36.95
N ALA A 512 -0.44 38.75 -37.81
CA ALA A 512 -0.68 38.50 -39.22
C ALA A 512 0.64 38.40 -39.99
N ASN A 513 0.82 37.31 -40.72
CA ASN A 513 1.89 37.13 -41.70
C ASN A 513 1.28 37.05 -43.10
N THR A 514 2.11 37.15 -44.15
CA THR A 514 1.70 37.24 -45.56
C THR A 514 0.78 36.12 -46.06
N SER A 515 0.65 35.01 -45.33
CA SER A 515 -0.18 33.86 -45.70
C SER A 515 -0.85 33.12 -44.52
N SER A 516 -0.69 33.57 -43.27
CA SER A 516 -1.40 33.00 -42.11
C SER A 516 -1.35 33.94 -40.90
N ILE A 517 -2.28 33.77 -39.96
CA ILE A 517 -2.29 34.47 -38.67
C ILE A 517 -1.92 33.48 -37.58
N SER A 518 -0.95 33.83 -36.72
CA SER A 518 -0.45 32.94 -35.66
C SER A 518 -0.49 33.59 -34.28
N ILE A 519 -0.70 32.77 -33.26
CA ILE A 519 -0.56 33.09 -31.84
C ILE A 519 0.53 32.19 -31.29
N SER A 520 1.66 32.76 -30.90
CA SER A 520 2.84 32.01 -30.45
C SER A 520 3.17 32.32 -29.00
N PHE A 521 3.00 31.34 -28.13
CA PHE A 521 3.46 31.39 -26.74
C PHE A 521 4.87 30.79 -26.70
N THR A 522 5.89 31.63 -26.53
CA THR A 522 7.29 31.20 -26.49
C THR A 522 7.84 31.21 -25.07
N GLY A 523 8.78 30.31 -24.78
CA GLY A 523 9.46 30.26 -23.49
C GLY A 523 8.53 29.94 -22.31
N VAL A 524 7.49 29.12 -22.53
CA VAL A 524 6.53 28.76 -21.48
C VAL A 524 7.15 27.91 -20.37
N ASN A 525 8.20 27.13 -20.68
CA ASN A 525 9.03 26.36 -19.73
C ASN A 525 8.22 25.56 -18.69
N ARG A 526 7.22 24.78 -19.13
CA ARG A 526 6.31 24.05 -18.22
C ARG A 526 6.71 22.59 -18.09
N PRO A 527 7.04 22.08 -16.88
CA PRO A 527 7.40 20.68 -16.69
C PRO A 527 6.16 19.78 -16.80
N ILE A 528 6.34 18.66 -17.49
CA ILE A 528 5.38 17.61 -17.74
C ILE A 528 6.06 16.29 -17.33
N THR A 529 6.00 15.97 -16.03
CA THR A 529 6.66 14.79 -15.46
C THR A 529 5.74 13.58 -15.45
N GLN A 530 6.29 12.38 -15.54
CA GLN A 530 5.55 11.12 -15.46
C GLN A 530 4.74 11.03 -14.16
N THR A 531 5.33 11.40 -13.03
CA THR A 531 4.65 11.47 -11.73
C THR A 531 3.53 12.52 -11.71
N GLY A 532 3.68 13.60 -12.47
CA GLY A 532 2.67 14.66 -12.61
C GLY A 532 1.50 14.30 -13.51
N GLY A 533 1.60 13.20 -14.29
CA GLY A 533 0.55 12.71 -15.16
C GLY A 533 0.15 13.67 -16.29
N THR A 534 -1.11 13.62 -16.70
CA THR A 534 -1.63 14.39 -17.83
C THR A 534 -1.73 15.87 -17.47
N LYS A 535 -1.18 16.75 -18.31
CA LYS A 535 -1.33 18.20 -18.19
C LYS A 535 -2.38 18.71 -19.15
N THR A 536 -3.29 19.56 -18.67
CA THR A 536 -4.35 20.17 -19.47
C THR A 536 -4.06 21.65 -19.66
N TYR A 537 -4.04 22.09 -20.91
CA TYR A 537 -3.84 23.48 -21.30
C TYR A 537 -5.07 24.03 -21.99
N SER A 538 -5.44 25.28 -21.69
CA SER A 538 -6.54 25.99 -22.33
C SER A 538 -6.06 27.26 -23.01
N LEU A 539 -6.51 27.46 -24.25
CA LEU A 539 -6.44 28.72 -24.95
C LEU A 539 -7.69 29.55 -24.62
N GLU A 540 -7.47 30.71 -24.04
CA GLU A 540 -8.49 31.75 -23.90
C GLU A 540 -8.14 32.95 -24.78
N ILE A 541 -9.17 33.57 -25.34
CA ILE A 541 -9.04 34.75 -26.19
C ILE A 541 -9.78 35.90 -25.52
N LYS A 542 -9.08 37.02 -25.32
CA LYS A 542 -9.68 38.34 -25.15
C LYS A 542 -9.95 38.88 -26.55
N TYR A 543 -11.22 39.01 -26.88
CA TYR A 543 -11.64 39.56 -28.14
C TYR A 543 -11.48 41.08 -28.14
N ALA A 544 -11.11 41.62 -29.29
CA ALA A 544 -11.02 43.07 -29.48
C ALA A 544 -12.42 43.71 -29.54
N GLY A 545 -12.49 45.03 -29.37
CA GLY A 545 -13.74 45.77 -29.49
C GLY A 545 -14.27 45.78 -30.92
N VAL A 546 -15.60 45.85 -31.08
CA VAL A 546 -16.31 45.92 -32.36
C VAL A 546 -17.07 47.24 -32.44
N GLY A 547 -17.14 47.86 -33.62
CA GLY A 547 -17.90 49.08 -33.89
C GLY A 547 -17.02 50.25 -34.35
N VAL A 548 -17.57 51.47 -34.30
CA VAL A 548 -16.90 52.69 -34.80
C VAL A 548 -15.53 52.90 -34.16
N GLY A 549 -14.48 52.91 -34.98
CA GLY A 549 -13.09 53.03 -34.52
C GLY A 549 -12.48 51.73 -33.94
N GLY A 550 -13.22 50.62 -34.01
CA GLY A 550 -12.77 49.27 -33.66
C GLY A 550 -12.80 48.32 -34.86
N ASN A 551 -13.08 47.04 -34.60
CA ASN A 551 -13.18 46.02 -35.65
C ASN A 551 -14.57 45.96 -36.30
N ASP A 552 -14.60 45.41 -37.50
CA ASP A 552 -15.82 45.00 -38.19
C ASP A 552 -16.54 43.88 -37.42
N THR A 553 -17.87 43.89 -37.49
CA THR A 553 -18.69 42.86 -36.90
C THR A 553 -18.72 41.59 -37.77
N GLY A 554 -19.01 40.44 -37.17
CA GLY A 554 -19.01 39.12 -37.83
C GLY A 554 -17.63 38.48 -38.02
N GLY A 555 -16.57 39.01 -37.42
CA GLY A 555 -15.22 38.44 -37.50
C GLY A 555 -15.15 37.02 -36.91
N LEU A 556 -14.49 36.10 -37.63
CA LEU A 556 -14.35 34.69 -37.19
C LEU A 556 -13.04 34.45 -36.45
N VAL A 557 -13.12 33.85 -35.26
CA VAL A 557 -11.97 33.27 -34.56
C VAL A 557 -12.14 31.75 -34.49
N LEU A 558 -11.30 31.06 -35.25
CA LEU A 558 -11.17 29.60 -35.27
C LEU A 558 -9.69 29.24 -35.03
N ALA A 559 -9.34 28.89 -33.79
CA ALA A 559 -7.96 28.61 -33.41
C ALA A 559 -7.59 27.14 -33.67
N GLN A 560 -6.45 26.89 -34.29
CA GLN A 560 -5.94 25.55 -34.59
C GLN A 560 -4.55 25.39 -33.98
N LEU A 561 -4.34 24.36 -33.16
CA LEU A 561 -3.01 24.05 -32.65
C LEU A 561 -2.11 23.61 -33.82
N SER A 562 -0.99 24.30 -34.00
CA SER A 562 -0.10 24.10 -35.15
C SER A 562 1.25 23.53 -34.76
N HIS A 563 1.83 23.97 -33.65
CA HIS A 563 3.12 23.45 -33.21
C HIS A 563 3.21 23.35 -31.69
N LEU A 564 3.96 22.34 -31.26
CA LEU A 564 4.46 22.21 -29.90
C LEU A 564 5.97 22.10 -29.97
N LYS A 565 6.68 22.89 -29.18
CA LYS A 565 8.12 22.71 -28.95
C LYS A 565 8.31 22.26 -27.53
N TYR A 566 8.99 21.14 -27.35
CA TYR A 566 9.25 20.58 -26.04
C TYR A 566 10.61 19.89 -26.02
N ARG A 567 11.17 19.71 -24.84
CA ARG A 567 12.40 18.97 -24.62
C ARG A 567 12.18 17.82 -23.66
N ASN A 568 12.85 16.70 -23.91
CA ASN A 568 12.82 15.52 -23.05
C ASN A 568 13.80 15.69 -21.86
N SER A 569 13.91 14.69 -20.99
CA SER A 569 14.78 14.79 -19.80
C SER A 569 16.28 14.84 -20.14
N ALA A 570 16.66 14.33 -21.31
CA ALA A 570 18.02 14.44 -21.86
C ALA A 570 18.33 15.80 -22.52
N GLY A 571 17.35 16.70 -22.59
CA GLY A 571 17.49 18.02 -23.20
C GLY A 571 17.34 18.06 -24.73
N THR A 572 16.97 16.94 -25.37
CA THR A 572 16.67 16.88 -26.81
C THR A 572 15.39 17.66 -27.09
N ILE A 573 15.50 18.68 -27.94
CA ILE A 573 14.37 19.53 -28.35
C ILE A 573 13.66 18.91 -29.56
N THR A 574 12.34 18.77 -29.45
CA THR A 574 11.44 18.36 -30.52
C THR A 574 10.48 19.49 -30.84
N THR A 575 10.38 19.88 -32.10
CA THR A 575 9.30 20.74 -32.62
C THR A 575 8.33 19.88 -33.40
N SER A 576 7.19 19.56 -32.80
CA SER A 576 6.14 18.77 -33.44
C SER A 576 5.23 19.69 -34.27
N VAL A 577 5.05 19.35 -35.55
CA VAL A 577 4.01 19.94 -36.39
C VAL A 577 2.72 19.14 -36.15
N VAL A 578 1.68 19.84 -35.70
CA VAL A 578 0.37 19.25 -35.44
C VAL A 578 -0.48 19.43 -36.70
N THR A 579 -1.21 18.40 -37.12
CA THR A 579 -2.20 18.50 -38.20
C THR A 579 -3.35 19.41 -37.74
N PRO A 580 -3.44 20.67 -38.21
CA PRO A 580 -4.25 21.68 -37.51
C PRO A 580 -5.76 21.37 -37.53
N ALA A 581 -6.25 20.71 -38.58
CA ALA A 581 -7.66 20.34 -38.72
C ALA A 581 -8.15 19.33 -37.66
N SER A 582 -7.24 18.55 -37.07
CA SER A 582 -7.56 17.56 -36.03
C SER A 582 -7.57 18.14 -34.62
N TYR A 583 -7.03 19.34 -34.44
CA TYR A 583 -6.76 19.96 -33.14
C TYR A 583 -7.15 21.44 -33.17
N GLN A 584 -8.46 21.73 -33.26
CA GLN A 584 -8.99 23.08 -33.43
C GLN A 584 -10.18 23.39 -32.53
N SER A 585 -10.39 24.69 -32.30
CA SER A 585 -11.62 25.20 -31.70
C SER A 585 -12.82 25.01 -32.63
N ASN A 586 -14.00 25.35 -32.14
CA ASN A 586 -15.15 25.67 -32.99
C ASN A 586 -15.16 27.18 -33.35
N ASN A 587 -16.06 27.57 -34.25
CA ASN A 587 -16.19 28.94 -34.72
C ASN A 587 -16.71 29.88 -33.61
N ASN A 588 -15.99 30.98 -33.36
CA ASN A 588 -16.45 32.09 -32.53
C ASN A 588 -16.63 33.33 -33.41
N TYR A 589 -17.86 33.84 -33.52
CA TYR A 589 -18.19 35.00 -34.34
C TYR A 589 -18.32 36.24 -33.45
N LEU A 590 -17.50 37.24 -33.74
CA LEU A 590 -17.35 38.44 -32.94
C LEU A 590 -18.33 39.53 -33.38
N VAL A 591 -19.11 40.08 -32.46
CA VAL A 591 -20.10 41.16 -32.73
C VAL A 591 -20.07 42.23 -31.64
N ALA A 592 -20.67 43.41 -31.86
CA ALA A 592 -20.78 44.48 -30.85
C ALA A 592 -21.89 44.25 -29.81
N GLY A 593 -22.89 43.44 -30.16
CA GLY A 593 -23.99 43.02 -29.31
C GLY A 593 -24.77 41.91 -29.99
N TYR A 594 -25.50 41.09 -29.24
CA TYR A 594 -26.37 40.06 -29.83
C TYR A 594 -27.63 39.82 -28.99
N PRO A 595 -28.75 39.42 -29.60
CA PRO A 595 -29.95 39.05 -28.88
C PRO A 595 -29.83 37.64 -28.29
N THR A 596 -30.44 37.46 -27.14
CA THR A 596 -30.75 36.14 -26.56
C THR A 596 -32.25 36.05 -26.33
N LEU A 597 -32.84 34.91 -26.63
CA LEU A 597 -34.28 34.69 -26.53
C LEU A 597 -34.56 33.73 -25.36
N ALA A 598 -35.66 33.96 -24.65
CA ALA A 598 -36.16 33.04 -23.63
C ALA A 598 -37.68 33.10 -23.62
N VAL A 599 -38.36 31.95 -23.56
CA VAL A 599 -39.82 31.95 -23.35
C VAL A 599 -40.14 32.39 -21.93
N ALA A 600 -41.13 33.25 -21.77
CA ALA A 600 -41.72 33.61 -20.47
C ALA A 600 -43.09 32.95 -20.32
N GLY A 601 -43.56 32.77 -19.09
CA GLY A 601 -44.84 32.10 -18.81
C GLY A 601 -46.00 32.75 -19.56
N LEU A 602 -46.80 31.94 -20.25
CA LEU A 602 -48.03 32.41 -20.87
C LEU A 602 -49.03 32.84 -19.77
N PRO A 603 -49.88 33.86 -20.01
CA PRO A 603 -50.95 34.23 -19.08
C PRO A 603 -51.92 33.08 -18.79
N SER A 604 -52.09 32.16 -19.75
CA SER A 604 -52.83 30.90 -19.62
C SER A 604 -52.21 29.86 -20.56
N THR A 605 -52.21 28.60 -20.15
CA THR A 605 -51.89 27.44 -21.00
C THR A 605 -53.15 26.72 -21.49
N VAL A 606 -54.34 27.24 -21.17
CA VAL A 606 -55.61 26.66 -21.60
C VAL A 606 -56.02 27.24 -22.94
N LEU A 607 -56.37 26.37 -23.90
CA LEU A 607 -56.93 26.77 -25.18
C LEU A 607 -58.41 27.08 -25.01
N SER A 608 -58.79 28.35 -25.10
CA SER A 608 -60.18 28.81 -25.06
C SER A 608 -60.50 29.72 -26.23
N ALA A 609 -61.78 29.84 -26.58
CA ALA A 609 -62.23 30.79 -27.59
C ALA A 609 -62.00 32.24 -27.11
N GLY A 610 -61.81 33.16 -28.07
CA GLY A 610 -61.46 34.55 -27.82
C GLY A 610 -59.97 34.84 -28.03
N THR A 611 -59.53 36.06 -27.72
CA THR A 611 -58.14 36.49 -27.92
C THR A 611 -57.22 35.84 -26.89
N GLN A 612 -56.33 34.97 -27.36
CA GLN A 612 -55.35 34.25 -26.53
C GLN A 612 -53.92 34.70 -26.86
N THR A 613 -53.04 34.72 -25.85
CA THR A 613 -51.59 34.86 -26.06
C THR A 613 -51.00 33.51 -26.43
N LEU A 614 -50.55 33.37 -27.68
CA LEU A 614 -50.00 32.13 -28.24
C LEU A 614 -48.50 31.94 -27.95
N SER A 615 -47.78 33.05 -27.77
CA SER A 615 -46.35 33.05 -27.46
C SER A 615 -46.02 34.28 -26.62
N LYS A 616 -45.11 34.12 -25.66
CA LYS A 616 -44.49 35.20 -24.89
C LYS A 616 -42.99 34.94 -24.78
N VAL A 617 -42.20 35.77 -25.45
CA VAL A 617 -40.74 35.62 -25.56
C VAL A 617 -40.07 36.89 -25.07
N GLN A 618 -39.11 36.74 -24.17
CA GLN A 618 -38.18 37.80 -23.79
C GLN A 618 -36.99 37.78 -24.75
N VAL A 619 -36.72 38.92 -25.38
CA VAL A 619 -35.54 39.16 -26.20
C VAL A 619 -34.64 40.12 -25.44
N THR A 620 -33.46 39.65 -25.06
CA THR A 620 -32.49 40.41 -24.26
C THR A 620 -31.26 40.74 -25.07
N SER A 621 -30.90 42.01 -25.16
CA SER A 621 -29.65 42.47 -25.76
C SER A 621 -28.46 42.13 -24.83
N THR A 622 -27.47 41.42 -25.34
CA THR A 622 -26.24 41.10 -24.60
C THR A 622 -25.07 41.90 -25.14
N GLY A 623 -24.30 42.53 -24.24
CA GLY A 623 -23.08 43.26 -24.59
C GLY A 623 -23.31 44.73 -24.96
N GLY A 624 -24.14 44.98 -25.97
CA GLY A 624 -24.54 46.30 -26.44
C GLY A 624 -26.01 46.30 -26.86
N SER A 625 -26.55 47.48 -27.20
CA SER A 625 -27.88 47.57 -27.83
C SER A 625 -27.90 46.80 -29.14
N VAL A 626 -28.99 46.12 -29.41
CA VAL A 626 -29.25 45.47 -30.71
C VAL A 626 -30.56 45.99 -31.26
N ALA A 627 -30.77 45.89 -32.57
CA ALA A 627 -32.07 46.15 -33.14
C ALA A 627 -32.55 44.97 -33.97
N TRP A 628 -33.86 44.88 -34.20
CA TRP A 628 -34.46 43.84 -35.03
C TRP A 628 -35.49 44.41 -36.00
N ARG A 629 -35.74 43.67 -37.09
CA ARG A 629 -36.72 44.03 -38.12
C ARG A 629 -37.68 42.93 -38.51
N LYS A 630 -37.33 41.66 -38.30
CA LYS A 630 -38.18 40.52 -38.65
C LYS A 630 -38.30 39.58 -37.47
N VAL A 631 -39.51 39.11 -37.20
CA VAL A 631 -39.77 37.92 -36.38
C VAL A 631 -40.81 37.05 -37.06
N ALA A 632 -40.55 35.75 -37.12
CA ALA A 632 -41.43 34.73 -37.69
C ALA A 632 -41.78 33.69 -36.62
N PHE A 633 -43.08 33.53 -36.37
CA PHE A 633 -43.62 32.52 -35.47
C PHE A 633 -44.14 31.34 -36.28
N SER A 634 -43.58 30.15 -36.05
CA SER A 634 -44.14 28.88 -36.50
C SER A 634 -45.25 28.46 -35.55
N ILE A 635 -46.45 28.23 -36.07
CA ILE A 635 -47.64 27.84 -35.32
C ILE A 635 -48.13 26.50 -35.84
N THR A 636 -48.31 25.53 -34.95
CA THR A 636 -48.87 24.22 -35.26
C THR A 636 -50.17 24.04 -34.49
N THR A 637 -51.20 23.59 -35.19
CA THR A 637 -52.54 23.40 -34.63
C THR A 637 -52.99 21.95 -34.85
N THR A 638 -53.65 21.37 -33.86
CA THR A 638 -54.50 20.19 -34.06
C THR A 638 -55.74 20.58 -34.86
N ALA A 639 -56.56 19.64 -35.35
CA ALA A 639 -57.74 20.00 -36.14
C ALA A 639 -58.74 20.89 -35.37
N ASN A 640 -59.40 21.82 -36.07
CA ASN A 640 -60.59 22.60 -35.66
C ASN A 640 -60.47 23.95 -34.89
N PRO A 641 -59.40 24.35 -34.17
CA PRO A 641 -59.27 25.74 -33.72
C PRO A 641 -58.97 26.64 -34.94
N THR A 642 -59.80 27.66 -35.16
CA THR A 642 -59.53 28.69 -36.18
C THR A 642 -58.74 29.82 -35.53
N LEU A 643 -57.66 30.27 -36.17
CA LEU A 643 -56.84 31.39 -35.68
C LEU A 643 -57.02 32.59 -36.61
N ALA A 644 -57.42 33.73 -36.05
CA ALA A 644 -57.58 34.99 -36.76
C ALA A 644 -56.92 36.14 -36.00
N ASP A 645 -56.88 37.32 -36.62
CA ASP A 645 -56.49 38.60 -35.98
C ASP A 645 -55.16 38.51 -35.21
N PHE A 646 -54.11 38.04 -35.89
CA PHE A 646 -52.79 37.99 -35.27
C PHE A 646 -52.30 39.39 -34.90
N GLN A 647 -51.87 39.55 -33.66
CA GLN A 647 -51.31 40.79 -33.13
C GLN A 647 -49.97 40.53 -32.45
N LEU A 648 -48.98 41.38 -32.72
CA LEU A 648 -47.71 41.38 -32.01
C LEU A 648 -47.69 42.52 -31.01
N PHE A 649 -47.49 42.18 -29.74
CA PHE A 649 -47.31 43.13 -28.66
C PHE A 649 -45.84 43.19 -28.27
N GLU A 650 -45.35 44.39 -27.99
CA GLU A 650 -44.03 44.64 -27.43
C GLU A 650 -44.19 45.39 -26.10
N ASN A 651 -43.69 44.80 -25.01
CA ASN A 651 -43.82 45.33 -23.65
C ASN A 651 -45.27 45.73 -23.28
N GLY A 652 -46.25 44.95 -23.76
CA GLY A 652 -47.68 45.18 -23.50
C GLY A 652 -48.38 46.16 -24.44
N SER A 653 -47.66 46.80 -25.37
CA SER A 653 -48.24 47.66 -26.41
C SER A 653 -48.40 46.92 -27.72
N ASP A 654 -49.56 47.01 -28.38
CA ASP A 654 -49.77 46.42 -29.72
C ASP A 654 -48.95 47.22 -30.75
N ILE A 655 -48.04 46.53 -31.44
CA ILE A 655 -47.15 47.11 -32.46
C ILE A 655 -47.48 46.59 -33.87
N SER A 656 -48.57 45.87 -34.05
CA SER A 656 -48.93 45.21 -35.31
C SER A 656 -49.08 46.22 -36.46
N ALA A 657 -49.61 47.41 -36.19
CA ALA A 657 -49.79 48.46 -37.18
C ALA A 657 -48.48 49.15 -37.61
N LEU A 658 -47.38 48.98 -36.85
CA LEU A 658 -46.06 49.53 -37.17
C LEU A 658 -45.27 48.63 -38.13
N ALA A 659 -45.69 47.38 -38.32
CA ALA A 659 -45.12 46.50 -39.33
C ALA A 659 -45.45 47.05 -40.73
N SER A 660 -44.49 46.97 -41.65
CA SER A 660 -44.62 47.60 -42.98
C SER A 660 -45.75 46.98 -43.80
N GLN A 661 -46.61 47.85 -44.34
CA GLN A 661 -47.61 47.54 -45.36
C GLN A 661 -47.06 47.86 -46.75
N ALA A 662 -46.23 47.00 -47.34
CA ALA A 662 -45.86 47.21 -48.75
C ALA A 662 -45.61 45.89 -49.48
N LEU A 663 -46.66 45.23 -49.98
CA LEU A 663 -46.60 44.55 -51.28
C LEU A 663 -47.56 45.29 -52.19
N GLY A 664 -47.07 45.72 -53.36
CA GLY A 664 -47.95 46.15 -54.44
C GLY A 664 -48.90 45.02 -54.82
N GLY A 665 -50.19 45.34 -54.89
CA GLY A 665 -51.25 44.44 -55.32
C GLY A 665 -52.32 44.25 -54.24
N ASN A 666 -53.49 44.85 -54.48
CA ASN A 666 -54.73 44.77 -53.71
C ASN A 666 -54.86 43.54 -52.79
N ASN A 667 -54.57 43.71 -51.50
CA ASN A 667 -55.29 43.03 -50.43
C ASN A 667 -55.20 43.87 -49.16
N THR A 668 -56.36 44.35 -48.72
CA THR A 668 -56.56 45.14 -47.51
C THR A 668 -56.55 44.23 -46.28
N MET A 669 -55.41 44.22 -45.58
CA MET A 669 -55.08 43.89 -44.17
C MET A 669 -53.71 43.19 -44.12
N GLN A 670 -52.70 43.85 -43.54
CA GLN A 670 -52.25 43.65 -42.15
C GLN A 670 -51.95 42.16 -41.87
N ASN A 671 -50.67 41.85 -41.61
CA ASN A 671 -50.10 40.52 -41.34
C ASN A 671 -49.68 39.72 -42.59
N TYR A 672 -48.37 39.60 -42.80
CA TYR A 672 -47.83 38.53 -43.64
C TYR A 672 -47.91 37.20 -42.87
N ALA A 673 -49.09 36.60 -42.87
CA ALA A 673 -49.14 35.16 -42.99
C ALA A 673 -48.86 34.87 -44.46
N THR A 674 -47.63 34.47 -44.81
CA THR A 674 -47.41 33.93 -46.15
C THR A 674 -48.35 32.75 -46.32
N ASN A 675 -49.17 32.83 -47.36
CA ASN A 675 -50.19 31.86 -47.75
C ASN A 675 -49.60 30.51 -48.20
N SER A 676 -48.80 29.85 -47.35
CA SER A 676 -48.57 28.41 -47.45
C SER A 676 -49.50 27.61 -46.52
N LYS A 677 -50.24 28.23 -45.59
CA LYS A 677 -51.56 27.75 -45.12
C LYS A 677 -52.38 28.93 -44.60
N ALA A 678 -53.49 29.25 -45.27
CA ALA A 678 -54.50 30.11 -44.70
C ALA A 678 -54.98 29.49 -43.37
N PHE A 679 -54.91 30.18 -42.23
CA PHE A 679 -55.48 29.67 -40.96
C PHE A 679 -57.03 29.71 -40.95
N SER A 680 -57.67 29.76 -42.12
CA SER A 680 -59.06 29.37 -42.34
C SER A 680 -59.21 27.87 -42.65
N VAL A 681 -58.23 27.01 -42.29
CA VAL A 681 -58.41 25.55 -42.40
C VAL A 681 -59.15 25.04 -41.18
N ALA A 682 -60.38 24.58 -41.39
CA ALA A 682 -60.92 23.50 -40.59
C ALA A 682 -60.04 22.25 -40.80
N GLY A 683 -58.89 22.15 -40.13
CA GLY A 683 -57.97 21.02 -40.26
C GLY A 683 -56.59 21.22 -39.63
N ALA A 684 -55.97 20.13 -39.16
CA ALA A 684 -54.66 20.16 -38.50
C ALA A 684 -53.52 20.65 -39.45
N GLY A 685 -52.51 21.33 -38.90
CA GLY A 685 -51.33 21.71 -39.68
C GLY A 685 -50.42 22.75 -39.04
N THR A 686 -49.30 23.01 -39.71
CA THR A 686 -48.32 24.04 -39.37
C THR A 686 -48.39 25.20 -40.35
N GLY A 687 -48.28 26.43 -39.85
CA GLY A 687 -48.18 27.68 -40.62
C GLY A 687 -47.20 28.66 -39.97
N THR A 688 -47.00 29.83 -40.58
CA THR A 688 -46.07 30.84 -40.09
C THR A 688 -46.71 32.23 -40.11
N VAL A 689 -46.49 33.01 -39.05
CA VAL A 689 -46.89 34.42 -38.96
C VAL A 689 -45.63 35.26 -38.87
N VAL A 690 -45.48 36.22 -39.79
CA VAL A 690 -44.26 37.05 -39.91
C VAL A 690 -44.60 38.52 -39.71
N PHE A 691 -43.83 39.19 -38.87
CA PHE A 691 -43.85 40.65 -38.72
C PHE A 691 -42.53 41.23 -39.23
N ILE A 692 -42.62 42.22 -40.13
CA ILE A 692 -41.47 42.92 -40.72
C ILE A 692 -41.66 44.43 -40.54
N PHE A 693 -40.65 45.12 -40.02
CA PHE A 693 -40.69 46.55 -39.74
C PHE A 693 -39.81 47.34 -40.72
N THR A 694 -40.26 48.54 -41.12
CA THR A 694 -39.47 49.50 -41.91
C THR A 694 -38.53 50.34 -41.05
N THR A 695 -38.80 50.41 -39.75
CA THR A 695 -37.94 51.08 -38.76
C THR A 695 -37.39 50.06 -37.79
N ASP A 696 -36.15 50.27 -37.38
CA ASP A 696 -35.45 49.39 -36.45
C ASP A 696 -36.13 49.36 -35.10
N ARG A 697 -36.38 48.15 -34.59
CA ARG A 697 -36.89 47.93 -33.24
C ARG A 697 -35.69 47.75 -32.31
N VAL A 698 -35.27 48.81 -31.63
CA VAL A 698 -34.10 48.81 -30.74
C VAL A 698 -34.42 48.12 -29.41
N ILE A 699 -33.50 47.27 -28.95
CA ILE A 699 -33.51 46.58 -27.67
C ILE A 699 -32.28 47.01 -26.87
N SER A 700 -32.51 47.64 -25.72
CA SER A 700 -31.48 48.05 -24.75
C SER A 700 -31.84 47.47 -23.37
N GLY A 701 -31.56 46.18 -23.17
CA GLY A 701 -31.99 45.39 -22.03
C GLY A 701 -32.89 44.24 -22.48
N THR A 702 -34.00 43.99 -21.76
CA THR A 702 -34.96 42.95 -22.09
C THR A 702 -36.26 43.55 -22.62
N THR A 703 -36.70 43.07 -23.78
CA THR A 703 -38.01 43.39 -24.38
C THR A 703 -38.86 42.14 -24.44
N THR A 704 -40.14 42.24 -24.06
CA THR A 704 -41.08 41.12 -24.12
C THR A 704 -41.95 41.22 -25.36
N LEU A 705 -41.89 40.20 -26.22
CA LEU A 705 -42.75 40.02 -27.38
C LEU A 705 -43.88 39.04 -27.04
N GLU A 706 -45.12 39.43 -27.32
CA GLU A 706 -46.30 38.57 -27.16
C GLU A 706 -47.03 38.44 -28.50
N LEU A 707 -47.16 37.21 -29.01
CA LEU A 707 -48.04 36.92 -30.13
C LEU A 707 -49.43 36.60 -29.59
N LYS A 708 -50.44 37.33 -30.05
CA LYS A 708 -51.85 37.08 -29.73
C LYS A 708 -52.64 36.75 -30.99
N SER A 709 -53.72 36.00 -30.85
CA SER A 709 -54.65 35.67 -31.92
C SER A 709 -56.04 35.42 -31.34
N THR A 710 -57.08 35.73 -32.10
CA THR A 710 -58.46 35.34 -31.81
C THR A 710 -58.66 33.87 -32.15
N ILE A 711 -58.89 33.04 -31.14
CA ILE A 711 -59.24 31.63 -31.28
C ILE A 711 -60.75 31.48 -31.47
N GLY A 712 -61.13 30.78 -32.54
CA GLY A 712 -62.50 30.38 -32.84
C GLY A 712 -62.62 28.89 -33.16
N GLY A 713 -63.75 28.51 -33.76
CA GLY A 713 -64.07 27.11 -34.06
C GLY A 713 -64.62 26.34 -32.85
N THR A 714 -64.93 25.06 -33.04
CA THR A 714 -65.39 24.17 -31.96
C THR A 714 -64.20 23.55 -31.27
N LEU A 715 -63.96 23.93 -30.00
CA LEU A 715 -62.86 23.41 -29.20
C LEU A 715 -63.32 22.18 -28.40
N VAL A 716 -62.58 21.08 -28.49
CA VAL A 716 -62.78 19.87 -27.66
C VAL A 716 -61.46 19.41 -27.04
N ALA A 717 -61.55 18.52 -26.04
CA ALA A 717 -60.39 17.97 -25.35
C ALA A 717 -59.38 17.35 -26.33
N GLY A 718 -58.10 17.65 -26.14
CA GLY A 718 -57.01 17.21 -27.02
C GLY A 718 -56.70 18.17 -28.17
N HIS A 719 -57.42 19.29 -28.30
CA HIS A 719 -57.01 20.36 -29.19
C HIS A 719 -55.85 21.18 -28.60
N ALA A 720 -54.87 21.52 -29.44
CA ALA A 720 -53.72 22.31 -29.04
C ALA A 720 -53.26 23.29 -30.13
N VAL A 721 -52.69 24.41 -29.68
CA VAL A 721 -51.98 25.38 -30.50
C VAL A 721 -50.57 25.52 -29.93
N THR A 722 -49.56 25.13 -30.70
CA THR A 722 -48.15 25.20 -30.33
C THR A 722 -47.43 26.25 -31.17
N THR A 723 -46.77 27.20 -30.54
CA THR A 723 -46.06 28.30 -31.19
C THR A 723 -44.58 28.31 -30.83
N LYS A 724 -43.71 28.66 -31.77
CA LYS A 724 -42.28 28.93 -31.53
C LYS A 724 -41.72 29.92 -32.54
N ILE A 725 -40.62 30.59 -32.20
CA ILE A 725 -39.75 31.23 -33.19
C ILE A 725 -38.73 30.16 -33.62
N ALA A 726 -38.80 29.69 -34.86
CA ALA A 726 -37.91 28.64 -35.35
C ALA A 726 -36.46 29.14 -35.48
N ASN A 727 -35.51 28.21 -35.66
CA ASN A 727 -34.13 28.55 -36.01
C ASN A 727 -33.70 27.78 -37.28
N PRO A 728 -34.20 28.17 -38.46
CA PRO A 728 -33.83 27.55 -39.74
C PRO A 728 -32.33 27.60 -40.06
N ASN A 729 -31.57 28.61 -39.61
CA ASN A 729 -30.14 28.66 -39.88
C ASN A 729 -29.30 27.80 -38.92
N GLY A 730 -29.85 27.40 -37.78
CA GLY A 730 -29.19 26.52 -36.82
C GLY A 730 -27.81 27.06 -36.40
N SER A 731 -26.75 26.34 -36.77
CA SER A 731 -25.35 26.70 -36.52
C SER A 731 -24.64 27.36 -37.71
N THR A 732 -25.32 27.52 -38.84
CA THR A 732 -24.75 28.09 -40.07
C THR A 732 -24.80 29.62 -39.98
N PHE A 733 -23.77 30.20 -39.39
CA PHE A 733 -23.62 31.65 -39.32
C PHE A 733 -23.21 32.20 -40.69
N VAL A 734 -23.97 33.16 -41.19
CA VAL A 734 -23.65 33.92 -42.40
C VAL A 734 -23.08 35.25 -41.94
N ALA A 735 -21.89 35.60 -42.43
CA ALA A 735 -21.27 36.90 -42.15
C ALA A 735 -22.21 38.04 -42.63
N PRO A 736 -22.13 39.23 -42.00
CA PRO A 736 -22.96 40.35 -42.39
C PRO A 736 -22.89 40.62 -43.89
N ASN A 737 -24.05 40.84 -44.51
CA ASN A 737 -24.14 41.36 -45.86
C ASN A 737 -25.37 42.28 -45.99
N ASP A 738 -25.26 43.28 -46.85
CA ASP A 738 -26.33 44.19 -47.27
C ASP A 738 -27.58 43.45 -47.82
N VAL A 739 -27.39 42.27 -48.41
CA VAL A 739 -28.46 41.39 -48.94
C VAL A 739 -29.39 40.88 -47.83
N ILE A 740 -28.90 40.55 -46.64
CA ILE A 740 -29.69 40.07 -45.49
C ILE A 740 -30.54 41.22 -44.92
N ALA A 741 -30.03 42.44 -44.96
CA ALA A 741 -30.65 43.65 -44.41
C ALA A 741 -31.90 44.13 -45.18
N LEU A 742 -31.96 43.85 -46.49
CA LEU A 742 -33.07 44.17 -47.39
C LEU A 742 -33.91 42.95 -47.82
N GLY A 743 -33.54 41.74 -47.42
CA GLY A 743 -34.18 40.53 -47.93
C GLY A 743 -33.96 40.36 -49.43
N GLY A 744 -32.68 40.35 -49.82
CA GLY A 744 -32.10 40.11 -51.14
C GLY A 744 -33.05 40.02 -52.33
N THR A 745 -32.84 40.90 -53.31
CA THR A 745 -33.43 40.77 -54.64
C THR A 745 -32.91 39.51 -55.33
N ASP A 746 -33.52 38.35 -55.05
CA ASP A 746 -33.66 37.35 -56.10
C ASP A 746 -34.57 37.94 -57.17
N ALA A 747 -34.08 37.97 -58.41
CA ALA A 747 -34.74 38.50 -59.59
C ALA A 747 -36.01 37.72 -60.02
N GLY A 748 -36.70 37.06 -59.08
CA GLY A 748 -37.88 36.22 -59.29
C GLY A 748 -39.07 36.49 -58.34
N GLY A 749 -39.03 37.50 -57.47
CA GLY A 749 -40.20 37.93 -56.70
C GLY A 749 -40.23 37.48 -55.23
N TRP A 750 -39.87 38.42 -54.34
CA TRP A 750 -40.46 38.73 -53.04
C TRP A 750 -41.04 37.60 -52.12
N LYS A 751 -40.43 37.50 -50.91
CA LYS A 751 -41.11 37.43 -49.59
C LYS A 751 -41.65 36.11 -49.02
N SER A 752 -41.22 34.93 -49.49
CA SER A 752 -41.80 33.67 -48.98
C SER A 752 -41.06 32.97 -47.83
N ASP A 753 -39.78 33.25 -47.55
CA ASP A 753 -39.01 32.26 -46.80
C ASP A 753 -38.89 32.58 -45.29
N VAL A 754 -39.19 31.54 -44.49
CA VAL A 754 -39.14 31.46 -43.01
C VAL A 754 -37.73 31.75 -42.46
N ASN A 755 -36.75 31.96 -43.34
CA ASN A 755 -35.34 32.12 -43.05
C ASN A 755 -34.84 33.56 -43.34
N PRO A 756 -34.17 34.23 -42.38
CA PRO A 756 -34.14 33.90 -40.96
C PRO A 756 -35.51 34.12 -40.33
N SER A 757 -35.81 33.38 -39.27
CA SER A 757 -36.99 33.59 -38.42
C SER A 757 -36.82 34.78 -37.48
N PHE A 758 -35.60 35.23 -37.23
CA PHE A 758 -35.31 36.47 -36.53
C PHE A 758 -34.19 37.23 -37.25
N LEU A 759 -34.47 38.46 -37.73
CA LEU A 759 -33.51 39.33 -38.39
C LEU A 759 -33.15 40.47 -37.45
N TRP A 760 -31.86 40.62 -37.16
CA TRP A 760 -31.35 41.58 -36.19
C TRP A 760 -30.05 42.22 -36.64
N THR A 761 -29.64 43.27 -35.95
CA THR A 761 -28.40 44.02 -36.19
C THR A 761 -27.80 44.44 -34.86
N ASP A 762 -26.47 44.48 -34.79
CA ASP A 762 -25.75 45.03 -33.64
C ASP A 762 -25.48 46.54 -33.76
N GLN A 763 -25.95 47.17 -34.85
CA GLN A 763 -25.80 48.60 -35.15
C GLN A 763 -24.34 49.09 -35.05
N SER A 764 -23.38 48.23 -35.36
CA SER A 764 -21.95 48.51 -35.20
C SER A 764 -21.40 49.45 -36.29
N SER A 765 -22.12 49.65 -37.40
CA SER A 765 -21.71 50.56 -38.47
C SER A 765 -21.77 52.03 -38.05
N ALA A 766 -20.80 52.84 -38.50
CA ALA A 766 -20.71 54.27 -38.20
C ALA A 766 -21.91 55.10 -38.70
N SER A 767 -22.65 54.59 -39.68
CA SER A 767 -23.91 55.16 -40.14
C SER A 767 -24.85 54.02 -40.50
N HIS A 768 -25.35 53.34 -39.47
CA HIS A 768 -26.26 52.20 -39.60
C HIS A 768 -27.45 52.49 -40.51
N ALA A 769 -27.72 51.59 -41.45
CA ALA A 769 -28.84 51.69 -42.37
C ALA A 769 -29.33 50.29 -42.76
N SER A 770 -30.41 50.23 -43.56
CA SER A 770 -30.87 48.96 -44.15
C SER A 770 -29.89 48.32 -45.13
N THR A 771 -28.77 48.96 -45.45
CA THR A 771 -27.78 48.51 -46.45
C THR A 771 -26.40 48.35 -45.84
N THR A 772 -26.27 48.41 -44.52
CA THR A 772 -24.96 48.25 -43.85
C THR A 772 -24.63 46.78 -43.61
N ASP A 773 -23.35 46.46 -43.59
CA ASP A 773 -22.84 45.10 -43.32
C ASP A 773 -22.79 44.84 -41.80
N ASP A 774 -23.92 44.98 -41.12
CA ASP A 774 -24.09 44.72 -39.68
C ASP A 774 -25.43 44.03 -39.36
N TRP A 775 -26.02 43.36 -40.34
CA TRP A 775 -27.26 42.58 -40.21
C TRP A 775 -27.01 41.08 -40.16
N PHE A 776 -27.77 40.40 -39.30
CA PHE A 776 -27.61 38.99 -38.95
C PHE A 776 -28.93 38.24 -38.94
N GLY A 777 -28.87 36.96 -39.32
CA GLY A 777 -29.97 36.01 -39.15
C GLY A 777 -30.03 35.39 -37.75
N ASP A 778 -30.81 34.33 -37.62
CA ASP A 778 -31.08 33.62 -36.37
C ASP A 778 -30.07 32.52 -35.99
N ALA A 779 -29.00 32.37 -36.78
CA ALA A 779 -27.94 31.40 -36.52
C ALA A 779 -27.29 31.64 -35.16
N LEU A 780 -27.02 30.56 -34.41
CA LEU A 780 -26.32 30.58 -33.12
C LEU A 780 -26.95 31.46 -32.02
N LEU A 781 -28.17 31.99 -32.21
CA LEU A 781 -28.86 32.74 -31.17
C LEU A 781 -29.24 31.82 -29.99
N GLY A 782 -28.92 32.26 -28.78
CA GLY A 782 -29.27 31.54 -27.56
C GLY A 782 -30.77 31.51 -27.32
N GLY A 783 -31.32 30.34 -26.99
CA GLY A 783 -32.71 30.15 -26.51
C GLY A 783 -33.83 30.39 -27.52
N ILE A 784 -33.50 30.53 -28.81
CA ILE A 784 -34.47 30.42 -29.92
C ILE A 784 -34.94 28.97 -30.13
N ASN A 785 -35.99 28.75 -30.92
CA ASN A 785 -36.58 27.43 -31.22
C ASN A 785 -37.24 26.72 -30.02
N GLN A 786 -37.54 27.47 -28.96
CA GLN A 786 -38.36 27.01 -27.82
C GLN A 786 -39.85 27.16 -28.16
N SER A 787 -40.66 26.15 -27.80
CA SER A 787 -42.10 26.13 -28.07
C SER A 787 -42.95 26.36 -26.84
N GLN A 788 -44.09 27.02 -27.02
CA GLN A 788 -45.14 27.19 -26.03
C GLN A 788 -46.46 26.63 -26.58
N SER A 789 -47.29 26.06 -25.72
CA SER A 789 -48.55 25.45 -26.17
C SER A 789 -49.73 25.87 -25.29
N LEU A 790 -50.87 26.05 -25.94
CA LEU A 790 -52.18 26.12 -25.31
C LEU A 790 -52.91 24.82 -25.64
N SER A 791 -53.54 24.18 -24.66
CA SER A 791 -54.31 22.94 -24.85
C SER A 791 -55.65 23.00 -24.13
N LEU A 792 -56.67 22.35 -24.71
CA LEU A 792 -57.98 22.16 -24.08
C LEU A 792 -58.12 20.74 -23.50
#